data_AF-A0A8I5KQU6-F1
#
_entry.id   AF-A0A8I5KQU6-F1
#
_cell.length_a   1.000
_cell.length_b   1.000
_cell.length_c   1.000
_cell.angle_alpha   90.00
_cell.angle_beta   90.00
_cell.angle_gamma   90.00
#
_symmetry.space_group_name_H-M   'P 1'
#
loop_
_entity.id
_entity.type
_entity.pdbx_description
1 polymer ?
#
loop_
_entity_poly.entity_id
_entity_poly.type
_entity_poly.pdbx_seq_one_letter_code
_entity_poly.pdbx_strand_id
1 'polypeptide(L)'
;MLSGKKAAAAAAAAAAAATGTEAGPGTAGGSENGSEVAAQPAGLSGPAEVGPGAVGERTPRKKEPPRASPPGGLAEPPGSAGPQAGPTVVPGSATPMETGIAETPEGRRTSRRKRAKVEYREMDESLANLSEDEYYSEEERNAKAEKEKKLPPPPPQAPPEEENESEPEEPSGVEGAAFQSRLPHDRMTSQEAACFPDIISGPQQTQKVFLFIRNRTLQLWLDNPKIQLTFEATLQQLEAPYNSDTVLVHRVHSYLERHGLINFGIYKRIKPLPTKKTGKVIIIGSGVSGLAAARQLQSFGMDVTLLEARDRVGGRVATFRKGNYVADLGAMVVTGLGGNPMAVVSKQVNMELAKIKQKCPLYEANGQAVPKEKDEMVEQEFNRLLEATSYLSHQLDFNVLNNKPVSLGQALEVVIQLQEKHVKDEQIEHWKKIVKTQEELKELLNKMVNLKEKIKELHQQYKEASEVKPPRDITAEFLVKSKHRDLTALCKEYDELAETQGKLEEKLQELEANPPSDVYLSSRDRQILDWHFANLEFANATPLSTLSLKHWDQDDDFEFTGSHLTVRNGYSCVPVALAEGLDIKLNTAVRQVRYTASAPILLALVAGEAAGIMENISDDVIVGRCLAILKGIFGSSAVPQPKETVVSRWRADPWARGSYSYVAAGSSGNDYDLMAQPITPGPSIPADSTTLLCGRTYDP
;
A
#
# COMPACT_ATOMS: atom_id res chain seq x y z
N MET A 1 -0.54 -11.09 -3.15
CA MET A 1 0.38 -10.27 -3.95
C MET A 1 0.37 -8.83 -3.42
N LEU A 2 -0.77 -8.14 -3.48
CA LEU A 2 -0.78 -6.67 -3.50
C LEU A 2 -0.60 -5.94 -2.17
N SER A 3 -1.02 -6.50 -1.02
CA SER A 3 -0.50 -6.05 0.29
C SER A 3 0.50 -7.04 0.86
N GLY A 4 0.40 -8.35 0.61
CA GLY A 4 1.44 -9.31 1.06
C GLY A 4 2.90 -8.96 0.70
N LYS A 5 3.16 -8.17 -0.37
CA LYS A 5 4.50 -7.59 -0.64
C LYS A 5 4.75 -6.23 0.08
N LYS A 6 3.72 -5.46 0.40
CA LYS A 6 3.79 -4.31 1.35
C LYS A 6 4.12 -4.84 2.75
N ALA A 7 3.35 -5.82 3.24
CA ALA A 7 3.54 -6.54 4.49
C ALA A 7 4.92 -7.20 4.62
N ALA A 8 5.43 -7.87 3.57
CA ALA A 8 6.79 -8.42 3.60
C ALA A 8 7.87 -7.33 3.79
N ALA A 9 7.73 -6.18 3.11
CA ALA A 9 8.64 -5.04 3.27
C ALA A 9 8.44 -4.31 4.61
N ALA A 10 7.20 -4.19 5.10
CA ALA A 10 6.86 -3.56 6.38
C ALA A 10 7.32 -4.41 7.57
N ALA A 11 7.16 -5.74 7.50
CA ALA A 11 7.69 -6.67 8.50
C ALA A 11 9.23 -6.61 8.57
N ALA A 12 9.91 -6.47 7.43
CA ALA A 12 11.35 -6.25 7.39
C ALA A 12 11.76 -4.88 8.00
N ALA A 13 11.02 -3.81 7.67
CA ALA A 13 11.20 -2.49 8.28
C ALA A 13 10.96 -2.47 9.80
N ALA A 14 9.96 -3.21 10.29
CA ALA A 14 9.66 -3.36 11.71
C ALA A 14 10.71 -4.21 12.44
N ALA A 15 11.21 -5.28 11.82
CA ALA A 15 12.29 -6.10 12.36
C ALA A 15 13.57 -5.28 12.58
N ALA A 16 13.92 -4.40 11.63
CA ALA A 16 15.05 -3.48 11.77
C ALA A 16 14.91 -2.50 12.96
N ALA A 17 13.67 -2.04 13.26
CA ALA A 17 13.39 -1.22 14.43
C ALA A 17 13.49 -2.03 15.75
N ALA A 18 13.01 -3.27 15.76
CA ALA A 18 13.02 -4.15 16.94
C ALA A 18 14.45 -4.58 17.37
N THR A 19 15.39 -4.72 16.42
CA THR A 19 16.78 -5.09 16.71
C THR A 19 17.62 -4.01 17.41
N GLY A 20 17.05 -2.83 17.70
CA GLY A 20 17.76 -1.69 18.29
C GLY A 20 18.07 -1.80 19.80
N THR A 21 17.55 -2.79 20.52
CA THR A 21 17.67 -2.88 21.99
C THR A 21 18.08 -4.25 22.53
N GLU A 22 19.38 -4.57 22.47
CA GLU A 22 20.10 -5.12 23.64
C GLU A 22 21.63 -5.01 23.48
N ALA A 23 22.24 -4.07 24.20
CA ALA A 23 23.69 -3.94 24.34
C ALA A 23 24.03 -3.58 25.80
N GLY A 24 24.00 -4.59 26.68
CA GLY A 24 24.26 -4.41 28.11
C GLY A 24 25.70 -3.95 28.42
N PRO A 25 25.92 -3.06 29.40
CA PRO A 25 27.25 -2.54 29.70
C PRO A 25 28.15 -3.58 30.38
N GLY A 26 29.25 -3.94 29.71
CA GLY A 26 30.27 -4.85 30.26
C GLY A 26 31.02 -4.23 31.46
N THR A 27 31.23 -5.03 32.51
CA THR A 27 31.80 -4.57 33.78
C THR A 27 33.33 -4.50 33.79
N ALA A 28 33.88 -3.31 34.01
CA ALA A 28 35.25 -3.06 34.47
C ALA A 28 35.29 -1.71 35.22
N GLY A 29 36.21 -1.42 36.14
CA GLY A 29 37.31 -2.27 36.60
C GLY A 29 38.24 -1.63 37.66
N GLY A 30 37.85 -0.50 38.25
CA GLY A 30 38.54 0.16 39.38
C GLY A 30 39.78 1.01 39.03
N SER A 31 39.81 2.23 39.56
CA SER A 31 40.91 2.72 40.42
C SER A 31 40.53 4.09 41.04
N GLU A 32 41.25 4.49 42.09
CA GLU A 32 40.98 5.68 42.89
C GLU A 32 41.70 6.93 42.35
N ASN A 33 41.06 8.10 42.46
CA ASN A 33 41.57 9.26 43.22
C ASN A 33 40.53 10.39 43.20
N GLY A 34 40.48 11.22 44.25
CA GLY A 34 39.47 12.26 44.41
C GLY A 34 40.04 13.67 44.64
N SER A 35 39.19 14.68 44.53
CA SER A 35 39.41 16.02 45.10
C SER A 35 38.07 16.74 45.28
N GLU A 36 37.88 17.40 46.41
CA GLU A 36 36.73 18.29 46.65
C GLU A 36 37.00 19.69 46.11
N VAL A 37 35.99 20.36 45.56
CA VAL A 37 35.67 21.77 45.88
C VAL A 37 34.14 21.94 45.77
N ALA A 38 33.50 22.59 46.73
CA ALA A 38 32.09 22.95 46.69
C ALA A 38 31.87 24.45 46.92
N ALA A 39 30.97 25.08 46.15
CA ALA A 39 30.30 26.34 46.52
C ALA A 39 29.08 26.63 45.62
N GLN A 40 27.92 26.87 46.24
CA GLN A 40 26.93 27.87 45.77
C GLN A 40 27.05 29.12 46.67
N PRO A 41 26.43 30.25 46.34
CA PRO A 41 25.11 30.51 46.94
C PRO A 41 24.11 31.31 46.05
N ALA A 42 22.88 31.44 46.56
CA ALA A 42 21.83 32.39 46.13
C ALA A 42 22.17 33.85 46.56
N GLY A 43 21.42 34.92 46.29
CA GLY A 43 20.11 35.17 45.66
C GLY A 43 19.48 36.48 46.20
N LEU A 44 18.23 36.83 45.81
CA LEU A 44 17.43 38.01 46.27
C LEU A 44 17.94 39.39 45.77
N SER A 45 17.17 40.50 45.63
CA SER A 45 15.71 40.81 45.64
C SER A 45 15.44 42.23 45.04
N GLY A 46 14.19 42.60 44.71
CA GLY A 46 13.76 43.97 44.31
C GLY A 46 13.44 44.91 45.51
N PRO A 47 12.53 45.93 45.43
CA PRO A 47 11.58 46.30 44.34
C PRO A 47 11.26 47.84 44.15
N ALA A 48 10.19 48.14 43.37
CA ALA A 48 9.18 49.24 43.50
C ALA A 48 9.32 50.68 42.90
N GLU A 49 8.32 51.02 42.06
CA GLU A 49 7.54 52.30 41.85
C GLU A 49 8.26 53.67 41.64
N VAL A 50 7.70 54.73 41.00
CA VAL A 50 6.50 55.56 41.34
C VAL A 50 6.07 56.48 40.15
N GLY A 51 4.79 56.90 40.07
CA GLY A 51 4.25 58.03 39.25
C GLY A 51 3.54 59.09 40.13
N PRO A 52 2.71 60.07 39.66
CA PRO A 52 2.11 60.28 38.31
C PRO A 52 2.13 61.78 37.84
N GLY A 53 1.32 62.19 36.85
CA GLY A 53 1.04 63.60 36.51
C GLY A 53 0.12 63.84 35.29
N ALA A 54 -0.70 64.91 35.30
CA ALA A 54 -1.70 65.28 34.26
C ALA A 54 -2.07 66.80 34.39
N VAL A 55 -2.98 67.48 33.65
CA VAL A 55 -4.12 67.14 32.76
C VAL A 55 -4.27 68.24 31.67
N GLY A 56 -4.92 68.00 30.52
CA GLY A 56 -5.37 69.06 29.58
C GLY A 56 -6.30 68.56 28.45
N GLU A 57 -7.36 69.31 28.11
CA GLU A 57 -8.45 68.89 27.20
C GLU A 57 -8.41 69.53 25.79
N ARG A 58 -8.91 68.82 24.75
CA ARG A 58 -10.19 69.14 24.05
C ARG A 58 -10.43 68.32 22.76
N THR A 59 -11.71 68.06 22.47
CA THR A 59 -12.28 67.55 21.19
C THR A 59 -13.54 68.41 20.86
N PRO A 60 -14.39 68.18 19.83
CA PRO A 60 -14.40 67.16 18.76
C PRO A 60 -14.77 67.69 17.34
N ARG A 61 -14.74 66.82 16.29
CA ARG A 61 -15.85 66.58 15.31
C ARG A 61 -15.51 65.58 14.19
N LYS A 62 -16.56 65.05 13.53
CA LYS A 62 -16.53 64.12 12.38
C LYS A 62 -16.53 64.87 11.03
N LYS A 63 -16.02 64.26 9.95
CA LYS A 63 -16.78 63.99 8.67
C LYS A 63 -15.95 63.39 7.53
N GLU A 64 -16.55 62.42 6.84
CA GLU A 64 -16.42 62.17 5.39
C GLU A 64 -17.60 62.86 4.65
N PRO A 65 -17.77 62.72 3.31
CA PRO A 65 -16.82 62.79 2.20
C PRO A 65 -17.13 64.05 1.35
N PRO A 66 -16.87 64.08 0.01
CA PRO A 66 -18.00 63.81 -0.90
C PRO A 66 -17.64 63.05 -2.20
N ARG A 67 -18.66 62.75 -3.00
CA ARG A 67 -18.64 62.07 -4.31
C ARG A 67 -19.40 62.92 -5.34
N ALA A 68 -18.95 63.01 -6.60
CA ALA A 68 -19.65 63.78 -7.65
C ALA A 68 -19.52 63.16 -9.06
N SER A 69 -20.58 63.29 -9.86
CA SER A 69 -20.78 62.90 -11.28
C SER A 69 -22.15 63.47 -11.73
N PRO A 70 -22.62 63.31 -12.98
CA PRO A 70 -22.03 63.47 -14.32
C PRO A 70 -22.59 64.77 -14.98
N PRO A 71 -22.62 64.96 -16.33
CA PRO A 71 -23.59 64.33 -17.29
C PRO A 71 -22.87 63.59 -18.45
N GLY A 72 -23.45 62.79 -19.36
CA GLY A 72 -24.73 62.85 -20.11
C GLY A 72 -24.50 63.52 -21.49
N GLY A 73 -24.94 63.02 -22.66
CA GLY A 73 -25.68 61.80 -23.08
C GLY A 73 -26.12 61.92 -24.57
N LEU A 74 -26.72 60.85 -25.17
CA LEU A 74 -27.23 60.77 -26.58
C LEU A 74 -26.11 60.71 -27.68
N ALA A 75 -26.29 60.20 -28.91
CA ALA A 75 -27.45 59.63 -29.63
C ALA A 75 -27.05 58.56 -30.71
N GLU A 76 -28.05 57.84 -31.24
CA GLU A 76 -28.08 57.05 -32.51
C GLU A 76 -29.00 57.75 -33.55
N PRO A 77 -29.18 57.26 -34.81
CA PRO A 77 -28.36 56.38 -35.66
C PRO A 77 -27.90 57.18 -36.91
N PRO A 78 -28.40 57.13 -38.18
CA PRO A 78 -29.22 56.18 -39.01
C PRO A 78 -28.36 55.40 -40.05
N GLY A 79 -28.84 54.51 -40.94
CA GLY A 79 -30.17 53.92 -41.16
C GLY A 79 -30.29 53.16 -42.53
N SER A 80 -31.51 52.75 -42.90
CA SER A 80 -31.93 51.98 -44.12
C SER A 80 -31.61 50.46 -44.14
N ALA A 81 -32.49 49.55 -44.57
CA ALA A 81 -33.95 49.61 -44.82
C ALA A 81 -34.63 48.21 -44.74
N GLY A 82 -35.95 48.16 -44.48
CA GLY A 82 -36.82 46.96 -44.61
C GLY A 82 -37.46 46.84 -46.01
N PRO A 83 -38.61 46.15 -46.24
CA PRO A 83 -39.68 45.67 -45.31
C PRO A 83 -39.77 44.11 -45.22
N GLN A 84 -40.37 43.44 -44.22
CA GLN A 84 -41.74 43.43 -43.64
C GLN A 84 -42.89 42.86 -44.52
N ALA A 85 -43.52 41.77 -44.07
CA ALA A 85 -44.99 41.54 -44.04
C ALA A 85 -45.36 40.27 -43.23
N GLY A 86 -46.56 40.24 -42.62
CA GLY A 86 -47.25 39.04 -42.08
C GLY A 86 -48.61 38.82 -42.79
N PRO A 87 -49.66 38.20 -42.18
CA PRO A 87 -49.81 37.74 -40.80
C PRO A 87 -50.56 36.38 -40.60
N THR A 88 -51.04 36.16 -39.38
CA THR A 88 -51.92 35.10 -38.82
C THR A 88 -53.16 34.63 -39.60
N VAL A 89 -53.65 33.39 -39.33
CA VAL A 89 -55.06 33.04 -38.97
C VAL A 89 -55.24 31.54 -38.59
N VAL A 90 -56.30 31.20 -37.84
CA VAL A 90 -56.75 29.86 -37.36
C VAL A 90 -58.24 29.94 -36.96
N PRO A 91 -59.03 28.85 -36.69
CA PRO A 91 -58.74 27.39 -36.71
C PRO A 91 -59.77 26.57 -37.56
N GLY A 92 -59.81 25.22 -37.43
CA GLY A 92 -60.96 24.40 -37.87
C GLY A 92 -60.74 22.88 -37.89
N SER A 93 -61.80 22.07 -37.68
CA SER A 93 -61.77 20.59 -37.67
C SER A 93 -62.95 19.95 -38.43
N ALA A 94 -62.73 18.82 -39.12
CA ALA A 94 -63.78 17.97 -39.71
C ALA A 94 -63.30 16.53 -40.03
N THR A 95 -64.25 15.59 -40.10
CA THR A 95 -64.17 14.17 -40.54
C THR A 95 -65.51 13.82 -41.24
N PRO A 96 -65.80 12.59 -41.76
CA PRO A 96 -65.02 11.36 -42.04
C PRO A 96 -65.23 10.81 -43.49
N MET A 97 -64.94 9.50 -43.73
CA MET A 97 -65.52 8.60 -44.78
C MET A 97 -65.09 8.81 -46.27
N GLU A 98 -65.05 7.81 -47.18
CA GLU A 98 -64.96 6.32 -47.10
C GLU A 98 -64.56 5.70 -48.49
N THR A 99 -64.11 4.43 -48.54
CA THR A 99 -63.83 3.56 -49.73
C THR A 99 -62.64 3.96 -50.65
N GLY A 100 -61.90 3.03 -51.31
CA GLY A 100 -61.74 1.58 -51.11
C GLY A 100 -60.97 0.84 -52.25
N ILE A 101 -60.11 -0.15 -51.90
CA ILE A 101 -59.60 -1.31 -52.71
C ILE A 101 -58.75 -0.95 -53.98
N ALA A 102 -57.56 -1.50 -54.31
CA ALA A 102 -56.96 -2.83 -54.10
C ALA A 102 -55.41 -2.88 -53.97
N GLU A 103 -54.90 -3.99 -53.41
CA GLU A 103 -53.65 -4.75 -53.73
C GLU A 103 -52.31 -3.99 -54.04
N THR A 104 -51.38 -3.84 -53.07
CA THR A 104 -50.28 -4.77 -52.61
C THR A 104 -48.93 -4.60 -53.36
N PRO A 105 -47.76 -4.99 -52.79
CA PRO A 105 -47.48 -5.51 -51.44
C PRO A 105 -46.48 -4.64 -50.60
N GLU A 106 -46.50 -4.79 -49.26
CA GLU A 106 -45.32 -5.10 -48.40
C GLU A 106 -45.55 -4.85 -46.89
N GLY A 107 -45.07 -5.78 -46.05
CA GLY A 107 -43.95 -5.40 -45.17
C GLY A 107 -44.13 -4.76 -43.79
N ARG A 108 -45.25 -4.89 -43.04
CA ARG A 108 -45.28 -5.06 -41.53
C ARG A 108 -46.64 -4.76 -40.88
N ARG A 109 -47.11 -5.66 -39.99
CA ARG A 109 -47.77 -5.27 -38.73
C ARG A 109 -47.70 -6.34 -37.65
N THR A 110 -47.85 -5.92 -36.40
CA THR A 110 -47.69 -6.71 -35.17
C THR A 110 -48.99 -7.39 -34.75
N SER A 111 -48.89 -8.52 -34.02
CA SER A 111 -49.97 -8.98 -33.13
C SER A 111 -49.43 -9.85 -31.98
N ARG A 112 -50.16 -9.89 -30.87
CA ARG A 112 -49.79 -10.57 -29.61
C ARG A 112 -50.13 -12.06 -29.64
N ARG A 113 -49.33 -12.91 -28.97
CA ARG A 113 -49.87 -14.05 -28.20
C ARG A 113 -48.97 -14.52 -27.05
N LYS A 114 -49.64 -14.91 -25.96
CA LYS A 114 -49.23 -15.74 -24.81
C LYS A 114 -47.76 -15.70 -24.35
N ARG A 115 -47.54 -15.27 -23.09
CA ARG A 115 -46.39 -15.75 -22.29
C ARG A 115 -46.46 -17.27 -22.18
N ALA A 116 -45.37 -17.96 -22.48
CA ALA A 116 -45.16 -19.34 -22.03
C ALA A 116 -44.73 -19.33 -20.56
N LYS A 117 -45.22 -20.30 -19.79
CA LYS A 117 -44.70 -20.60 -18.44
C LYS A 117 -43.59 -21.62 -18.64
N VAL A 118 -42.34 -21.22 -18.44
CA VAL A 118 -41.20 -22.14 -18.49
C VAL A 118 -41.08 -22.81 -17.13
N GLU A 119 -41.16 -24.12 -17.11
CA GLU A 119 -40.91 -24.92 -15.91
C GLU A 119 -39.42 -25.29 -15.88
N TYR A 120 -38.78 -25.12 -14.73
CA TYR A 120 -37.41 -25.55 -14.54
C TYR A 120 -37.40 -27.08 -14.54
N ARG A 121 -36.75 -27.66 -15.53
CA ARG A 121 -36.36 -29.07 -15.50
C ARG A 121 -35.05 -29.16 -14.75
N GLU A 122 -34.99 -30.03 -13.74
CA GLU A 122 -33.79 -30.23 -12.93
C GLU A 122 -32.61 -30.62 -13.83
N MET A 123 -31.43 -30.07 -13.52
CA MET A 123 -30.21 -30.31 -14.28
C MET A 123 -29.57 -31.59 -13.74
N ASP A 124 -29.30 -32.53 -14.64
CA ASP A 124 -28.87 -33.88 -14.26
C ASP A 124 -27.48 -33.86 -13.59
N GLU A 125 -27.42 -34.19 -12.31
CA GLU A 125 -26.20 -34.13 -11.48
C GLU A 125 -25.09 -35.07 -11.99
N SER A 126 -25.43 -36.05 -12.84
CA SER A 126 -24.46 -36.96 -13.46
C SER A 126 -23.40 -36.28 -14.34
N LEU A 127 -23.71 -35.11 -14.93
CA LEU A 127 -22.78 -34.38 -15.80
C LEU A 127 -21.71 -33.56 -15.06
N ALA A 128 -21.81 -33.40 -13.73
CA ALA A 128 -20.89 -32.58 -12.95
C ALA A 128 -19.63 -33.34 -12.47
N ASN A 129 -19.60 -34.67 -12.59
CA ASN A 129 -18.60 -35.55 -11.96
C ASN A 129 -17.73 -36.34 -12.96
N LEU A 130 -17.73 -35.98 -14.25
CA LEU A 130 -16.87 -36.61 -15.25
C LEU A 130 -15.41 -36.17 -15.10
N SER A 131 -14.48 -37.10 -15.30
CA SER A 131 -13.03 -36.85 -15.27
C SER A 131 -12.52 -36.26 -16.60
N GLU A 132 -11.39 -35.55 -16.58
CA GLU A 132 -10.84 -34.91 -17.79
C GLU A 132 -10.48 -35.91 -18.90
N ASP A 133 -10.13 -37.17 -18.56
CA ASP A 133 -9.82 -38.21 -19.55
C ASP A 133 -11.07 -38.82 -20.20
N GLU A 134 -12.28 -38.62 -19.66
CA GLU A 134 -13.54 -39.08 -20.28
C GLU A 134 -14.03 -38.18 -21.42
N TYR A 135 -13.39 -37.01 -21.62
CA TYR A 135 -13.71 -36.07 -22.70
C TYR A 135 -13.05 -36.41 -24.05
N TYR A 136 -12.18 -37.43 -24.10
CA TYR A 136 -11.38 -37.79 -25.28
C TYR A 136 -11.81 -39.12 -25.91
N SER A 137 -11.75 -39.21 -27.24
CA SER A 137 -12.01 -40.45 -27.98
C SER A 137 -11.00 -41.56 -27.58
N GLU A 138 -11.36 -42.82 -27.83
CA GLU A 138 -10.44 -43.95 -27.60
C GLU A 138 -9.18 -43.86 -28.48
N GLU A 139 -9.29 -43.27 -29.67
CA GLU A 139 -8.17 -43.08 -30.59
C GLU A 139 -7.20 -42.00 -30.07
N GLU A 140 -7.70 -40.89 -29.52
CA GLU A 140 -6.88 -39.86 -28.87
C GLU A 140 -6.21 -40.36 -27.59
N ARG A 141 -6.93 -41.13 -26.76
CA ARG A 141 -6.36 -41.74 -25.53
C ARG A 141 -5.24 -42.72 -25.85
N ASN A 142 -5.39 -43.54 -26.89
CA ASN A 142 -4.32 -44.44 -27.35
C ASN A 142 -3.12 -43.66 -27.94
N ALA A 143 -3.35 -42.59 -28.69
CA ALA A 143 -2.28 -41.73 -29.23
C ALA A 143 -1.48 -40.99 -28.14
N LYS A 144 -2.12 -40.62 -27.01
CA LYS A 144 -1.48 -40.06 -25.80
C LYS A 144 -0.57 -41.12 -25.14
N ALA A 145 -1.09 -42.33 -24.91
CA ALA A 145 -0.36 -43.42 -24.28
C ALA A 145 0.85 -43.95 -25.10
N GLU A 146 0.77 -43.94 -26.44
CA GLU A 146 1.91 -44.28 -27.31
C GLU A 146 3.05 -43.24 -27.26
N LYS A 147 2.74 -41.96 -27.01
CA LYS A 147 3.75 -40.90 -26.84
C LYS A 147 4.49 -41.04 -25.50
N GLU A 148 3.76 -41.29 -24.42
CA GLU A 148 4.34 -41.41 -23.08
C GLU A 148 5.28 -42.63 -22.96
N LYS A 149 4.97 -43.74 -23.65
CA LYS A 149 5.83 -44.95 -23.72
C LYS A 149 7.19 -44.76 -24.41
N LYS A 150 7.50 -43.59 -24.98
CA LYS A 150 8.75 -43.32 -25.72
C LYS A 150 9.66 -42.26 -25.07
N LEU A 151 9.31 -41.76 -23.88
CA LEU A 151 10.16 -40.86 -23.10
C LEU A 151 11.00 -41.66 -22.08
N PRO A 152 12.25 -41.23 -21.80
CA PRO A 152 13.01 -41.78 -20.67
C PRO A 152 12.29 -41.45 -19.36
N PRO A 153 12.49 -42.23 -18.28
CA PRO A 153 11.85 -41.97 -17.00
C PRO A 153 12.20 -40.55 -16.51
N PRO A 154 11.24 -39.80 -15.93
CA PRO A 154 11.53 -38.51 -15.34
C PRO A 154 12.54 -38.68 -14.18
N PRO A 155 13.33 -37.64 -13.85
CA PRO A 155 14.05 -37.63 -12.59
C PRO A 155 13.06 -37.86 -11.44
N PRO A 156 13.50 -38.45 -10.30
CA PRO A 156 12.63 -38.63 -9.15
C PRO A 156 11.98 -37.30 -8.79
N GLN A 157 10.67 -37.32 -8.56
CA GLN A 157 9.97 -36.13 -8.09
C GLN A 157 10.71 -35.60 -6.86
N ALA A 158 10.97 -34.30 -6.84
CA ALA A 158 11.40 -33.65 -5.60
C ALA A 158 10.39 -34.04 -4.49
N PRO A 159 10.84 -34.26 -3.24
CA PRO A 159 9.89 -34.41 -2.15
C PRO A 159 8.91 -33.24 -2.20
N PRO A 160 7.62 -33.44 -1.85
CA PRO A 160 6.69 -32.32 -1.77
C PRO A 160 7.32 -31.26 -0.88
N GLU A 161 7.52 -30.07 -1.43
CA GLU A 161 7.95 -28.91 -0.64
C GLU A 161 6.90 -28.74 0.44
N GLU A 162 7.26 -29.04 1.70
CA GLU A 162 6.36 -28.81 2.82
C GLU A 162 6.10 -27.30 2.85
N GLU A 163 4.87 -26.88 2.54
CA GLU A 163 4.36 -25.53 2.82
C GLU A 163 4.26 -25.37 4.35
N ASN A 164 5.41 -25.43 5.02
CA ASN A 164 5.60 -25.31 6.46
C ASN A 164 5.69 -23.82 6.86
N GLU A 165 4.91 -22.99 6.17
CA GLU A 165 4.41 -21.75 6.76
C GLU A 165 3.40 -22.20 7.83
N SER A 166 3.88 -22.32 9.07
CA SER A 166 3.00 -22.46 10.23
C SER A 166 2.20 -21.16 10.38
N GLU A 167 1.07 -21.04 9.67
CA GLU A 167 0.10 -19.95 9.87
C GLU A 167 -0.14 -19.84 11.40
N PRO A 168 0.08 -18.67 12.03
CA PRO A 168 -0.10 -18.53 13.48
C PRO A 168 -1.49 -18.98 13.89
N GLU A 169 -1.62 -19.78 14.96
CA GLU A 169 -2.92 -20.28 15.42
C GLU A 169 -3.88 -19.10 15.62
N GLU A 170 -4.92 -19.01 14.76
CA GLU A 170 -5.88 -17.92 14.85
C GLU A 170 -6.55 -17.95 16.24
N PRO A 171 -6.53 -16.83 17.00
CA PRO A 171 -7.05 -16.81 18.36
C PRO A 171 -8.48 -17.36 18.41
N SER A 172 -8.77 -18.22 19.39
CA SER A 172 -10.00 -19.00 19.42
C SER A 172 -10.95 -18.59 20.56
N GLY A 173 -12.18 -19.10 20.52
CA GLY A 173 -13.18 -18.86 21.56
C GLY A 173 -13.52 -17.39 21.77
N VAL A 174 -13.51 -16.94 23.04
CA VAL A 174 -13.81 -15.54 23.40
C VAL A 174 -12.68 -14.58 23.02
N GLU A 175 -11.44 -15.05 22.94
CA GLU A 175 -10.27 -14.21 22.62
C GLU A 175 -10.21 -13.97 21.10
N GLY A 176 -10.51 -15.01 20.32
CA GLY A 176 -10.82 -14.92 18.89
C GLY A 176 -11.94 -13.94 18.55
N ALA A 177 -12.99 -13.90 19.38
CA ALA A 177 -14.08 -12.94 19.17
C ALA A 177 -13.65 -11.47 19.37
N ALA A 178 -12.69 -11.21 20.27
CA ALA A 178 -12.09 -9.89 20.45
C ALA A 178 -11.16 -9.53 19.27
N PHE A 179 -10.27 -10.46 18.89
CA PHE A 179 -9.37 -10.34 17.74
C PHE A 179 -10.15 -10.06 16.43
N GLN A 180 -11.17 -10.86 16.13
CA GLN A 180 -12.04 -10.68 14.95
C GLN A 180 -12.80 -9.34 14.96
N SER A 181 -12.92 -8.70 16.12
CA SER A 181 -13.53 -7.39 16.32
C SER A 181 -12.53 -6.23 16.38
N ARG A 182 -11.22 -6.51 16.20
CA ARG A 182 -10.08 -5.57 16.33
C ARG A 182 -9.98 -4.95 17.74
N LEU A 183 -10.18 -5.78 18.78
CA LEU A 183 -10.09 -5.38 20.18
C LEU A 183 -9.11 -6.28 20.95
N PRO A 184 -8.25 -5.73 21.83
CA PRO A 184 -7.44 -6.55 22.74
C PRO A 184 -8.35 -7.32 23.71
N HIS A 185 -8.17 -8.64 23.80
CA HIS A 185 -9.02 -9.53 24.61
C HIS A 185 -8.90 -9.28 26.13
N ASP A 186 -7.74 -8.81 26.57
CA ASP A 186 -7.29 -8.71 27.97
C ASP A 186 -7.32 -7.28 28.54
N ARG A 187 -7.52 -6.27 27.69
CA ARG A 187 -7.41 -4.84 28.02
C ARG A 187 -8.61 -4.03 27.52
N MET A 188 -9.01 -3.03 28.31
CA MET A 188 -10.01 -2.04 27.88
C MET A 188 -9.39 -1.01 26.93
N THR A 189 -10.09 -0.65 25.86
CA THR A 189 -9.72 0.41 24.92
C THR A 189 -10.09 1.80 25.46
N SER A 190 -9.52 2.87 24.87
CA SER A 190 -9.87 4.26 25.18
C SER A 190 -11.35 4.58 24.95
N GLN A 191 -11.98 3.93 23.98
CA GLN A 191 -13.42 4.09 23.69
C GLN A 191 -14.28 3.39 24.74
N GLU A 192 -13.88 2.22 25.23
CA GLU A 192 -14.52 1.56 26.37
C GLU A 192 -14.32 2.38 27.65
N ALA A 193 -13.12 2.93 27.88
CA ALA A 193 -12.81 3.78 29.02
C ALA A 193 -13.74 5.01 29.11
N ALA A 194 -14.09 5.62 27.98
CA ALA A 194 -15.00 6.77 27.92
C ALA A 194 -16.46 6.42 28.28
N CYS A 195 -16.92 5.19 27.99
CA CYS A 195 -18.29 4.72 28.29
C CYS A 195 -18.40 3.95 29.61
N PHE A 196 -17.28 3.48 30.16
CA PHE A 196 -17.18 2.70 31.39
C PHE A 196 -16.06 3.24 32.31
N PRO A 197 -16.03 4.56 32.61
CA PRO A 197 -14.99 5.16 33.44
C PRO A 197 -14.95 4.55 34.85
N ASP A 198 -16.12 4.20 35.37
CA ASP A 198 -16.35 3.51 36.64
C ASP A 198 -15.72 2.11 36.72
N ILE A 199 -15.51 1.46 35.58
CA ILE A 199 -14.90 0.13 35.49
C ILE A 199 -13.38 0.24 35.35
N ILE A 200 -12.90 1.11 34.46
CA ILE A 200 -11.45 1.25 34.20
C ILE A 200 -10.70 1.97 35.34
N SER A 201 -11.36 2.87 36.08
CA SER A 201 -10.83 3.38 37.36
C SER A 201 -11.12 2.43 38.54
N GLY A 202 -11.87 1.35 38.30
CA GLY A 202 -12.28 0.37 39.31
C GLY A 202 -11.31 -0.82 39.44
N PRO A 203 -11.61 -1.78 40.34
CA PRO A 203 -10.75 -2.93 40.57
C PRO A 203 -10.52 -3.80 39.33
N GLN A 204 -9.30 -4.34 39.20
CA GLN A 204 -8.91 -5.25 38.12
C GLN A 204 -9.85 -6.44 37.92
N GLN A 205 -10.46 -6.95 39.00
CA GLN A 205 -11.46 -8.03 38.89
C GLN A 205 -12.72 -7.59 38.13
N THR A 206 -13.19 -6.36 38.33
CA THR A 206 -14.34 -5.79 37.61
C THR A 206 -14.00 -5.57 36.13
N GLN A 207 -12.77 -5.14 35.82
CA GLN A 207 -12.28 -5.02 34.45
C GLN A 207 -12.28 -6.38 33.73
N LYS A 208 -11.80 -7.45 34.37
CA LYS A 208 -11.86 -8.81 33.83
C LYS A 208 -13.28 -9.33 33.62
N VAL A 209 -14.23 -9.00 34.50
CA VAL A 209 -15.66 -9.34 34.32
C VAL A 209 -16.26 -8.59 33.13
N PHE A 210 -15.99 -7.29 32.98
CA PHE A 210 -16.40 -6.49 31.81
C PHE A 210 -15.83 -7.07 30.51
N LEU A 211 -14.53 -7.36 30.47
CA LEU A 211 -13.86 -7.90 29.28
C LEU A 211 -14.42 -9.26 28.87
N PHE A 212 -14.66 -10.16 29.82
CA PHE A 212 -15.31 -11.44 29.51
C PHE A 212 -16.73 -11.24 28.94
N ILE A 213 -17.55 -10.38 29.54
CA ILE A 213 -18.90 -10.08 29.04
C ILE A 213 -18.83 -9.49 27.63
N ARG A 214 -17.89 -8.56 27.35
CA ARG A 214 -17.64 -8.00 26.01
C ARG A 214 -17.25 -9.09 25.01
N ASN A 215 -16.19 -9.83 25.31
CA ASN A 215 -15.64 -10.88 24.45
C ASN A 215 -16.68 -11.97 24.13
N ARG A 216 -17.42 -12.44 25.14
CA ARG A 216 -18.49 -13.44 24.98
C ARG A 216 -19.69 -12.88 24.19
N THR A 217 -20.06 -11.62 24.37
CA THR A 217 -21.13 -10.98 23.58
C THR A 217 -20.74 -10.84 22.10
N LEU A 218 -19.48 -10.51 21.81
CA LEU A 218 -18.94 -10.52 20.44
C LEU A 218 -19.00 -11.92 19.82
N GLN A 219 -18.58 -12.95 20.58
CA GLN A 219 -18.58 -14.33 20.10
C GLN A 219 -19.97 -14.78 19.64
N LEU A 220 -20.98 -14.56 20.50
CA LEU A 220 -22.38 -14.91 20.22
C LEU A 220 -22.95 -14.24 18.95
N TRP A 221 -22.40 -13.08 18.55
CA TRP A 221 -22.75 -12.41 17.29
C TRP A 221 -21.96 -12.98 16.10
N LEU A 222 -20.65 -13.22 16.25
CA LEU A 222 -19.77 -13.71 15.20
C LEU A 222 -20.05 -15.17 14.80
N ASP A 223 -20.57 -15.97 15.74
CA ASP A 223 -21.04 -17.34 15.53
C ASP A 223 -22.30 -17.38 14.63
N ASN A 224 -23.21 -16.40 14.77
CA ASN A 224 -24.43 -16.33 13.96
C ASN A 224 -24.87 -14.89 13.60
N PRO A 225 -24.12 -14.19 12.71
CA PRO A 225 -24.41 -12.80 12.34
C PRO A 225 -25.61 -12.65 11.40
N LYS A 226 -26.37 -13.72 11.14
CA LYS A 226 -27.58 -13.73 10.31
C LYS A 226 -28.84 -13.34 11.09
N ILE A 227 -28.78 -13.27 12.42
CA ILE A 227 -29.90 -12.89 13.30
C ILE A 227 -29.47 -11.80 14.28
N GLN A 228 -30.40 -10.95 14.73
CA GLN A 228 -30.09 -9.95 15.75
C GLN A 228 -29.79 -10.64 17.10
N LEU A 229 -28.62 -10.38 17.67
CA LEU A 229 -28.30 -10.74 19.05
C LEU A 229 -28.94 -9.72 19.99
N THR A 230 -30.03 -10.07 20.68
CA THR A 230 -30.66 -9.16 21.66
C THR A 230 -30.06 -9.34 23.05
N PHE A 231 -30.13 -8.30 23.88
CA PHE A 231 -29.69 -8.34 25.28
C PHE A 231 -30.22 -9.57 26.06
N GLU A 232 -31.47 -9.96 25.84
CA GLU A 232 -32.08 -11.13 26.49
C GLU A 232 -31.38 -12.43 26.08
N ALA A 233 -31.06 -12.58 24.79
CA ALA A 233 -30.34 -13.73 24.26
C ALA A 233 -28.85 -13.73 24.66
N THR A 234 -28.24 -12.56 24.87
CA THR A 234 -26.91 -12.43 25.47
C THR A 234 -26.92 -12.86 26.93
N LEU A 235 -27.84 -12.33 27.74
CA LEU A 235 -27.93 -12.62 29.17
C LEU A 235 -28.25 -14.10 29.45
N GLN A 236 -29.10 -14.72 28.61
CA GLN A 236 -29.43 -16.15 28.71
C GLN A 236 -28.23 -17.08 28.36
N GLN A 237 -27.25 -16.60 27.60
CA GLN A 237 -26.07 -17.36 27.16
C GLN A 237 -24.77 -16.98 27.91
N LEU A 238 -24.89 -16.13 28.93
CA LEU A 238 -23.86 -15.89 29.93
C LEU A 238 -24.11 -16.79 31.14
N GLU A 239 -23.04 -17.35 31.68
CA GLU A 239 -23.07 -18.18 32.88
C GLU A 239 -22.67 -17.39 34.14
N ALA A 240 -22.90 -17.97 35.32
CA ALA A 240 -22.47 -17.36 36.57
C ALA A 240 -20.94 -17.39 36.70
N PRO A 241 -20.29 -16.34 37.24
CA PRO A 241 -20.87 -15.15 37.85
C PRO A 241 -21.24 -14.03 36.86
N TYR A 242 -20.84 -14.13 35.59
CA TYR A 242 -20.92 -13.04 34.61
C TYR A 242 -22.35 -12.59 34.24
N ASN A 243 -23.35 -13.45 34.42
CA ASN A 243 -24.76 -13.11 34.23
C ASN A 243 -25.44 -12.43 35.45
N SER A 244 -24.75 -12.29 36.58
CA SER A 244 -25.36 -11.75 37.81
C SER A 244 -25.62 -10.23 37.76
N ASP A 245 -24.67 -9.45 37.24
CA ASP A 245 -24.87 -8.01 37.02
C ASP A 245 -25.54 -7.76 35.66
N THR A 246 -26.87 -7.88 35.67
CA THR A 246 -27.71 -7.62 34.50
C THR A 246 -27.59 -6.18 33.96
N VAL A 247 -27.20 -5.20 34.79
CA VAL A 247 -27.03 -3.80 34.40
C VAL A 247 -25.71 -3.62 33.63
N LEU A 248 -24.64 -4.25 34.11
CA LEU A 248 -23.37 -4.33 33.39
C LEU A 248 -23.55 -5.02 32.02
N VAL A 249 -24.20 -6.19 31.97
CA VAL A 249 -24.48 -6.90 30.71
C VAL A 249 -25.31 -6.03 29.76
N HIS A 250 -26.32 -5.30 30.26
CA HIS A 250 -27.12 -4.40 29.44
C HIS A 250 -26.31 -3.22 28.90
N ARG A 251 -25.44 -2.61 29.71
CA ARG A 251 -24.53 -1.53 29.27
C ARG A 251 -23.57 -2.02 28.19
N VAL A 252 -22.94 -3.19 28.38
CA VAL A 252 -21.99 -3.77 27.41
C VAL A 252 -22.69 -4.11 26.09
N HIS A 253 -23.83 -4.80 26.13
CA HIS A 253 -24.63 -5.08 24.92
C HIS A 253 -25.01 -3.78 24.18
N SER A 254 -25.52 -2.78 24.91
CA SER A 254 -25.90 -1.48 24.35
C SER A 254 -24.72 -0.73 23.71
N TYR A 255 -23.54 -0.80 24.31
CA TYR A 255 -22.30 -0.22 23.76
C TYR A 255 -21.89 -0.90 22.45
N LEU A 256 -21.84 -2.24 22.44
CA LEU A 256 -21.45 -3.01 21.25
C LEU A 256 -22.44 -2.83 20.09
N GLU A 257 -23.75 -2.77 20.36
CA GLU A 257 -24.76 -2.48 19.33
C GLU A 257 -24.68 -1.02 18.85
N ARG A 258 -24.44 -0.05 19.75
CA ARG A 258 -24.30 1.38 19.41
C ARG A 258 -23.12 1.64 18.48
N HIS A 259 -21.97 1.01 18.75
CA HIS A 259 -20.75 1.19 17.96
C HIS A 259 -20.60 0.20 16.80
N GLY A 260 -21.62 -0.64 16.54
CA GLY A 260 -21.64 -1.53 15.37
C GLY A 260 -20.64 -2.68 15.45
N LEU A 261 -20.24 -3.09 16.65
CA LEU A 261 -19.42 -4.28 16.89
C LEU A 261 -20.28 -5.55 16.90
N ILE A 262 -21.55 -5.44 17.28
CA ILE A 262 -22.60 -6.45 17.05
C ILE A 262 -23.79 -5.81 16.28
N ASN A 263 -24.69 -6.65 15.75
CA ASN A 263 -25.93 -6.21 15.09
C ASN A 263 -25.70 -5.19 13.97
N PHE A 264 -24.67 -5.42 13.14
CA PHE A 264 -24.34 -4.62 11.96
C PHE A 264 -24.57 -5.37 10.64
N GLY A 265 -24.65 -4.64 9.53
CA GLY A 265 -24.82 -5.21 8.20
C GLY A 265 -26.24 -5.71 7.91
N ILE A 266 -26.39 -7.01 7.64
CA ILE A 266 -27.63 -7.63 7.14
C ILE A 266 -27.99 -8.87 7.95
N TYR A 267 -28.95 -8.69 8.87
CA TYR A 267 -29.42 -9.72 9.78
C TYR A 267 -30.94 -9.70 9.89
N LYS A 268 -31.53 -10.86 10.18
CA LYS A 268 -32.94 -10.99 10.53
C LYS A 268 -33.18 -10.34 11.91
N ARG A 269 -33.83 -9.18 11.89
CA ARG A 269 -34.23 -8.43 13.09
C ARG A 269 -35.24 -9.23 13.92
N ILE A 270 -35.04 -9.29 15.24
CA ILE A 270 -35.94 -9.97 16.17
C ILE A 270 -36.95 -8.98 16.77
N LYS A 271 -36.47 -7.82 17.25
CA LYS A 271 -37.31 -6.73 17.77
C LYS A 271 -37.66 -5.77 16.63
N PRO A 272 -38.92 -5.66 16.18
CA PRO A 272 -39.30 -4.79 15.06
C PRO A 272 -38.86 -3.33 15.26
N LEU A 273 -38.61 -2.62 14.15
CA LEU A 273 -38.22 -1.22 14.19
C LEU A 273 -39.32 -0.35 14.86
N PRO A 274 -38.96 0.68 15.65
CA PRO A 274 -39.92 1.63 16.20
C PRO A 274 -40.78 2.27 15.11
N THR A 275 -42.11 2.25 15.27
CA THR A 275 -43.05 2.85 14.31
C THR A 275 -42.94 4.38 14.26
N LYS A 276 -42.58 5.01 15.40
CA LYS A 276 -42.23 6.42 15.49
C LYS A 276 -40.71 6.58 15.41
N LYS A 277 -40.23 7.14 14.31
CA LYS A 277 -38.82 7.53 14.14
C LYS A 277 -38.46 8.76 14.99
N THR A 278 -37.20 8.86 15.40
CA THR A 278 -36.67 9.98 16.21
C THR A 278 -35.41 10.56 15.56
N GLY A 279 -35.42 11.88 15.29
CA GLY A 279 -34.38 12.55 14.53
C GLY A 279 -34.45 12.26 13.02
N LYS A 280 -33.86 13.15 12.21
CA LYS A 280 -33.77 13.01 10.75
C LYS A 280 -32.34 13.26 10.28
N VAL A 281 -31.81 12.35 9.47
CA VAL A 281 -30.44 12.39 8.93
C VAL A 281 -30.51 12.32 7.40
N ILE A 282 -29.72 13.18 6.74
CA ILE A 282 -29.45 13.09 5.31
C ILE A 282 -28.01 12.61 5.14
N ILE A 283 -27.81 11.56 4.35
CA ILE A 283 -26.49 11.02 4.02
C ILE A 283 -26.19 11.33 2.56
N ILE A 284 -24.97 11.77 2.27
CA ILE A 284 -24.53 12.14 0.92
C ILE A 284 -23.59 11.06 0.40
N GLY A 285 -23.96 10.44 -0.73
CA GLY A 285 -23.30 9.26 -1.29
C GLY A 285 -23.86 7.95 -0.72
N SER A 286 -24.15 7.01 -1.61
CA SER A 286 -24.59 5.64 -1.30
C SER A 286 -23.47 4.62 -1.54
N GLY A 287 -22.22 5.03 -1.28
CA GLY A 287 -21.10 4.11 -1.09
C GLY A 287 -21.26 3.26 0.17
N VAL A 288 -20.38 2.28 0.36
CA VAL A 288 -20.47 1.31 1.48
C VAL A 288 -20.55 2.01 2.85
N SER A 289 -19.79 3.08 3.08
CA SER A 289 -19.86 3.86 4.33
C SER A 289 -21.24 4.47 4.57
N GLY A 290 -21.79 5.19 3.59
CA GLY A 290 -23.12 5.80 3.68
C GLY A 290 -24.25 4.77 3.85
N LEU A 291 -24.12 3.60 3.21
CA LEU A 291 -25.07 2.49 3.36
C LEU A 291 -24.98 1.83 4.75
N ALA A 292 -23.77 1.60 5.27
CA ALA A 292 -23.55 1.04 6.60
C ALA A 292 -24.06 2.00 7.70
N ALA A 293 -23.69 3.29 7.62
CA ALA A 293 -24.19 4.33 8.52
C ALA A 293 -25.73 4.42 8.46
N ALA A 294 -26.32 4.39 7.26
CA ALA A 294 -27.77 4.42 7.10
C ALA A 294 -28.47 3.21 7.76
N ARG A 295 -27.92 2.00 7.64
CA ARG A 295 -28.47 0.81 8.30
C ARG A 295 -28.37 0.90 9.83
N GLN A 296 -27.25 1.37 10.39
CA GLN A 296 -27.14 1.55 11.84
C GLN A 296 -28.11 2.63 12.36
N LEU A 297 -28.16 3.79 11.72
CA LEU A 297 -29.06 4.88 12.12
C LEU A 297 -30.54 4.50 11.98
N GLN A 298 -30.91 3.75 10.93
CA GLN A 298 -32.25 3.17 10.80
C GLN A 298 -32.52 2.11 11.88
N SER A 299 -31.53 1.27 12.23
CA SER A 299 -31.62 0.30 13.33
C SER A 299 -31.91 0.97 14.67
N PHE A 300 -31.30 2.12 14.93
CA PHE A 300 -31.54 2.96 16.12
C PHE A 300 -32.85 3.78 16.03
N GLY A 301 -33.67 3.58 15.00
CA GLY A 301 -34.99 4.21 14.87
C GLY A 301 -34.97 5.65 14.35
N MET A 302 -33.92 6.08 13.62
CA MET A 302 -33.89 7.41 13.01
C MET A 302 -34.57 7.45 11.63
N ASP A 303 -34.99 8.64 11.20
CA ASP A 303 -35.41 8.85 9.80
C ASP A 303 -34.19 9.16 8.92
N VAL A 304 -33.87 8.27 7.97
CA VAL A 304 -32.66 8.37 7.15
C VAL A 304 -33.02 8.36 5.67
N THR A 305 -32.52 9.36 4.92
CA THR A 305 -32.57 9.40 3.45
C THR A 305 -31.15 9.59 2.91
N LEU A 306 -30.76 8.79 1.91
CA LEU A 306 -29.48 8.91 1.21
C LEU A 306 -29.68 9.67 -0.10
N LEU A 307 -28.76 10.56 -0.45
CA LEU A 307 -28.72 11.28 -1.74
C LEU A 307 -27.50 10.81 -2.53
N GLU A 308 -27.72 10.23 -3.71
CA GLU A 308 -26.68 9.67 -4.57
C GLU A 308 -26.70 10.37 -5.92
N ALA A 309 -25.53 10.81 -6.40
CA ALA A 309 -25.40 11.51 -7.66
C ALA A 309 -25.52 10.58 -8.88
N ARG A 310 -25.16 9.31 -8.70
CA ARG A 310 -25.20 8.25 -9.73
C ARG A 310 -26.59 7.63 -9.88
N ASP A 311 -26.74 6.87 -10.96
CA ASP A 311 -27.87 5.97 -11.25
C ASP A 311 -27.82 4.64 -10.46
N ARG A 312 -26.78 4.42 -9.65
CA ARG A 312 -26.53 3.18 -8.90
C ARG A 312 -25.92 3.45 -7.51
N VAL A 313 -26.08 2.47 -6.62
CA VAL A 313 -25.39 2.42 -5.32
C VAL A 313 -23.94 1.94 -5.44
N GLY A 314 -23.22 1.95 -4.31
CA GLY A 314 -21.87 1.37 -4.15
C GLY A 314 -20.71 2.33 -4.42
N GLY A 315 -20.92 3.39 -5.21
CA GLY A 315 -19.89 4.41 -5.49
C GLY A 315 -18.64 3.81 -6.13
N ARG A 316 -17.54 3.75 -5.37
CA ARG A 316 -16.25 3.14 -5.76
C ARG A 316 -16.25 1.60 -5.78
N VAL A 317 -17.29 0.96 -5.23
CA VAL A 317 -17.63 -0.44 -5.55
C VAL A 317 -18.46 -0.43 -6.83
N ALA A 318 -17.95 -1.02 -7.91
CA ALA A 318 -18.43 -0.78 -9.26
C ALA A 318 -18.22 -1.98 -10.19
N THR A 319 -19.18 -2.91 -10.20
CA THR A 319 -19.13 -4.09 -11.07
C THR A 319 -19.76 -3.80 -12.44
N PHE A 320 -18.99 -4.00 -13.52
CA PHE A 320 -19.50 -4.16 -14.88
C PHE A 320 -20.16 -5.53 -15.04
N ARG A 321 -21.36 -5.55 -15.63
CA ARG A 321 -22.11 -6.79 -15.91
C ARG A 321 -22.72 -6.72 -17.31
N LYS A 322 -22.39 -7.68 -18.18
CA LYS A 322 -22.97 -7.79 -19.54
C LYS A 322 -23.11 -9.26 -19.95
N GLY A 323 -24.33 -9.77 -20.00
CA GLY A 323 -24.58 -11.20 -20.14
C GLY A 323 -23.94 -11.97 -18.98
N ASN A 324 -23.13 -12.97 -19.28
CA ASN A 324 -22.41 -13.76 -18.28
C ASN A 324 -21.09 -13.10 -17.82
N TYR A 325 -20.67 -11.98 -18.44
CA TYR A 325 -19.44 -11.30 -18.05
C TYR A 325 -19.68 -10.43 -16.81
N VAL A 326 -18.83 -10.63 -15.80
CA VAL A 326 -18.80 -9.87 -14.54
C VAL A 326 -17.35 -9.47 -14.28
N ALA A 327 -17.10 -8.18 -14.04
CA ALA A 327 -15.78 -7.66 -13.70
C ALA A 327 -15.91 -6.41 -12.82
N ASP A 328 -15.09 -6.29 -11.77
CA ASP A 328 -15.06 -5.08 -10.94
C ASP A 328 -14.09 -4.04 -11.49
N LEU A 329 -14.62 -2.84 -11.73
CA LEU A 329 -13.86 -1.67 -12.19
C LEU A 329 -13.24 -0.88 -11.02
N GLY A 330 -13.50 -1.30 -9.78
CA GLY A 330 -13.09 -0.64 -8.53
C GLY A 330 -12.61 -1.66 -7.50
N ALA A 331 -13.18 -1.64 -6.29
CA ALA A 331 -12.85 -2.64 -5.27
C ALA A 331 -13.21 -4.06 -5.74
N MET A 332 -12.22 -4.96 -5.75
CA MET A 332 -12.36 -6.37 -6.19
C MET A 332 -11.76 -7.40 -5.21
N VAL A 333 -10.92 -6.95 -4.26
CA VAL A 333 -10.17 -7.78 -3.31
C VAL A 333 -10.72 -7.62 -1.90
N VAL A 334 -10.71 -8.71 -1.13
CA VAL A 334 -10.82 -8.73 0.34
C VAL A 334 -9.44 -9.07 0.89
N THR A 335 -8.88 -8.19 1.72
CA THR A 335 -7.57 -8.29 2.37
C THR A 335 -7.73 -9.03 3.70
N GLY A 336 -7.23 -10.26 3.79
CA GLY A 336 -7.45 -11.14 4.95
C GLY A 336 -8.92 -11.44 5.29
N LEU A 337 -9.14 -12.20 6.36
CA LEU A 337 -10.45 -12.38 7.00
C LEU A 337 -10.39 -12.27 8.52
N GLY A 338 -9.29 -12.66 9.17
CA GLY A 338 -9.08 -12.45 10.60
C GLY A 338 -9.04 -10.95 10.92
N GLY A 339 -9.84 -10.52 11.90
CA GLY A 339 -10.04 -9.10 12.22
C GLY A 339 -10.91 -8.30 11.23
N ASN A 340 -11.11 -8.79 9.99
CA ASN A 340 -11.78 -8.06 8.93
C ASN A 340 -13.33 -8.10 9.09
N PRO A 341 -14.04 -6.94 9.15
CA PRO A 341 -15.50 -6.93 9.23
C PRO A 341 -16.19 -7.52 7.99
N MET A 342 -15.51 -7.62 6.85
CA MET A 342 -16.03 -8.29 5.66
C MET A 342 -16.23 -9.80 5.85
N ALA A 343 -15.55 -10.44 6.82
CA ALA A 343 -15.83 -11.83 7.20
C ALA A 343 -17.21 -12.03 7.85
N VAL A 344 -17.78 -10.96 8.41
CA VAL A 344 -19.18 -10.96 8.90
C VAL A 344 -20.13 -10.71 7.74
N VAL A 345 -19.79 -9.77 6.84
CA VAL A 345 -20.62 -9.46 5.66
C VAL A 345 -20.69 -10.62 4.67
N SER A 346 -19.63 -11.41 4.49
CA SER A 346 -19.62 -12.60 3.64
C SER A 346 -20.40 -13.79 4.23
N LYS A 347 -20.60 -13.82 5.55
CA LYS A 347 -21.58 -14.72 6.20
C LYS A 347 -23.02 -14.26 5.95
N GLN A 348 -23.26 -12.98 5.74
CA GLN A 348 -24.61 -12.38 5.58
C GLN A 348 -25.08 -12.29 4.11
N VAL A 349 -24.16 -11.98 3.19
CA VAL A 349 -24.38 -11.82 1.74
C VAL A 349 -23.80 -13.02 1.00
N ASN A 350 -24.41 -13.46 -0.10
CA ASN A 350 -23.84 -14.50 -0.96
C ASN A 350 -22.61 -13.99 -1.74
N MET A 351 -21.46 -13.88 -1.07
CA MET A 351 -20.18 -13.48 -1.65
C MET A 351 -19.38 -14.71 -2.07
N GLU A 352 -19.15 -14.88 -3.37
CA GLU A 352 -18.31 -15.98 -3.88
C GLU A 352 -16.82 -15.61 -3.74
N LEU A 353 -16.29 -15.80 -2.54
CA LEU A 353 -14.89 -15.54 -2.23
C LEU A 353 -13.95 -16.64 -2.77
N ALA A 354 -12.87 -16.25 -3.44
CA ALA A 354 -11.83 -17.18 -3.91
C ALA A 354 -10.41 -16.65 -3.63
N LYS A 355 -9.55 -17.49 -3.00
CA LYS A 355 -8.16 -17.16 -2.69
C LYS A 355 -7.36 -16.77 -3.95
N ILE A 356 -6.53 -15.73 -3.85
CA ILE A 356 -5.58 -15.32 -4.90
C ILE A 356 -4.30 -16.16 -4.77
N LYS A 357 -3.94 -16.92 -5.79
CA LYS A 357 -2.63 -17.61 -5.85
C LYS A 357 -1.50 -16.58 -5.96
N GLN A 358 -0.45 -16.71 -5.16
CA GLN A 358 0.59 -15.67 -5.04
C GLN A 358 1.60 -15.63 -6.20
N LYS A 359 1.73 -16.73 -6.95
CA LYS A 359 2.69 -16.87 -8.06
C LYS A 359 2.42 -15.87 -9.19
N CYS A 360 3.36 -14.96 -9.41
CA CYS A 360 3.26 -13.85 -10.37
C CYS A 360 4.47 -13.85 -11.33
N PRO A 361 4.47 -14.64 -12.42
CA PRO A 361 5.61 -14.70 -13.34
C PRO A 361 5.78 -13.37 -14.09
N LEU A 362 6.97 -12.78 -13.98
CA LEU A 362 7.33 -11.55 -14.70
C LEU A 362 7.74 -11.84 -16.15
N TYR A 363 7.42 -10.90 -17.05
CA TYR A 363 7.79 -10.94 -18.47
C TYR A 363 8.41 -9.61 -18.89
N GLU A 364 9.54 -9.68 -19.58
CA GLU A 364 10.26 -8.51 -20.11
C GLU A 364 9.56 -7.92 -21.35
N ALA A 365 9.97 -6.73 -21.77
CA ALA A 365 9.44 -6.04 -22.94
C ALA A 365 9.63 -6.80 -24.28
N ASN A 366 10.46 -7.84 -24.29
CA ASN A 366 10.65 -8.76 -25.42
C ASN A 366 9.65 -9.94 -25.43
N GLY A 367 8.78 -10.06 -24.43
CA GLY A 367 7.80 -11.14 -24.26
C GLY A 367 8.34 -12.41 -23.58
N GLN A 368 9.63 -12.47 -23.21
CA GLN A 368 10.23 -13.60 -22.51
C GLN A 368 10.02 -13.49 -21.00
N ALA A 369 9.92 -14.63 -20.31
CA ALA A 369 9.82 -14.67 -18.85
C ALA A 369 11.16 -14.34 -18.18
N VAL A 370 11.10 -13.61 -17.06
CA VAL A 370 12.29 -13.37 -16.21
C VAL A 370 12.75 -14.71 -15.60
N PRO A 371 14.05 -15.04 -15.63
CA PRO A 371 14.57 -16.23 -14.95
C PRO A 371 14.35 -16.15 -13.43
N LYS A 372 13.96 -17.27 -12.79
CA LYS A 372 13.63 -17.33 -11.35
C LYS A 372 14.71 -16.69 -10.47
N GLU A 373 15.98 -16.98 -10.73
CA GLU A 373 17.15 -16.41 -10.02
C GLU A 373 17.17 -14.87 -10.06
N LYS A 374 16.71 -14.25 -11.15
CA LYS A 374 16.65 -12.79 -11.30
C LYS A 374 15.38 -12.17 -10.72
N ASP A 375 14.27 -12.90 -10.76
CA ASP A 375 13.02 -12.55 -10.07
C ASP A 375 13.29 -12.45 -8.55
N GLU A 376 13.87 -13.50 -7.97
CA GLU A 376 14.21 -13.58 -6.53
C GLU A 376 15.30 -12.59 -6.11
N MET A 377 16.38 -12.44 -6.90
CA MET A 377 17.47 -11.49 -6.60
C MET A 377 16.99 -10.04 -6.56
N VAL A 378 16.14 -9.64 -7.52
CA VAL A 378 15.63 -8.25 -7.58
C VAL A 378 14.52 -8.02 -6.56
N GLU A 379 13.68 -9.01 -6.27
CA GLU A 379 12.71 -8.92 -5.16
C GLU A 379 13.41 -8.77 -3.81
N GLN A 380 14.48 -9.53 -3.55
CA GLN A 380 15.23 -9.42 -2.31
C GLN A 380 15.86 -8.03 -2.15
N GLU A 381 16.49 -7.48 -3.20
CA GLU A 381 17.09 -6.15 -3.11
C GLU A 381 16.04 -5.02 -3.09
N PHE A 382 14.87 -5.21 -3.71
CA PHE A 382 13.72 -4.29 -3.56
C PHE A 382 13.27 -4.17 -2.08
N ASN A 383 13.13 -5.30 -1.38
CA ASN A 383 12.77 -5.30 0.04
C ASN A 383 13.86 -4.64 0.89
N ARG A 384 15.13 -4.94 0.62
CA ARG A 384 16.29 -4.32 1.30
C ARG A 384 16.42 -2.82 1.06
N LEU A 385 16.02 -2.33 -0.11
CA LEU A 385 15.93 -0.90 -0.38
C LEU A 385 14.84 -0.23 0.49
N LEU A 386 13.70 -0.89 0.71
CA LEU A 386 12.65 -0.38 1.60
C LEU A 386 13.09 -0.40 3.08
N GLU A 387 13.71 -1.49 3.55
CA GLU A 387 14.38 -1.56 4.86
C GLU A 387 15.34 -0.37 5.06
N ALA A 388 16.21 -0.11 4.08
CA ALA A 388 17.17 0.99 4.11
C ALA A 388 16.50 2.37 4.12
N THR A 389 15.34 2.55 3.46
CA THR A 389 14.57 3.81 3.59
C THR A 389 13.92 3.96 4.97
N SER A 390 13.45 2.89 5.61
CA SER A 390 12.99 2.94 7.01
C SER A 390 14.13 3.26 7.96
N TYR A 391 15.33 2.70 7.76
CA TYR A 391 16.53 3.09 8.52
C TYR A 391 16.86 4.58 8.34
N LEU A 392 16.83 5.11 7.11
CA LEU A 392 16.99 6.54 6.83
C LEU A 392 15.96 7.40 7.58
N SER A 393 14.70 6.97 7.57
CA SER A 393 13.57 7.64 8.24
C SER A 393 13.69 7.65 9.76
N HIS A 394 13.98 6.50 10.36
CA HIS A 394 13.83 6.29 11.81
C HIS A 394 15.14 6.40 12.60
N GLN A 395 16.29 6.05 12.01
CA GLN A 395 17.59 6.06 12.69
C GLN A 395 18.43 7.29 12.34
N LEU A 396 18.28 7.86 11.14
CA LEU A 396 19.01 9.07 10.70
C LEU A 396 18.14 10.34 10.65
N ASP A 397 16.84 10.22 10.96
CA ASP A 397 15.81 11.28 10.86
C ASP A 397 15.84 12.05 9.52
N PHE A 398 16.07 11.35 8.40
CA PHE A 398 16.14 11.91 7.04
C PHE A 398 14.75 12.30 6.48
N ASN A 399 13.95 13.00 7.28
CA ASN A 399 12.55 13.30 7.01
C ASN A 399 12.31 14.69 6.42
N VAL A 400 13.31 15.57 6.44
CA VAL A 400 13.24 16.92 5.85
C VAL A 400 14.50 17.21 5.03
N LEU A 401 14.32 17.60 3.77
CA LEU A 401 15.38 18.02 2.86
C LEU A 401 15.02 19.37 2.24
N ASN A 402 15.91 20.35 2.35
CA ASN A 402 15.72 21.70 1.81
C ASN A 402 14.37 22.34 2.22
N ASN A 403 14.03 22.23 3.52
CA ASN A 403 12.79 22.69 4.13
C ASN A 403 11.49 22.07 3.56
N LYS A 404 11.59 20.92 2.88
CA LYS A 404 10.44 20.12 2.41
C LYS A 404 10.46 18.73 3.07
N PRO A 405 9.29 18.12 3.30
CA PRO A 405 9.23 16.72 3.73
C PRO A 405 9.82 15.82 2.65
N VAL A 406 10.54 14.77 3.07
CA VAL A 406 11.10 13.76 2.16
C VAL A 406 10.03 12.75 1.77
N SER A 407 9.99 12.40 0.49
CA SER A 407 9.13 11.34 -0.03
C SER A 407 9.85 9.98 -0.11
N LEU A 408 9.09 8.89 -0.08
CA LEU A 408 9.65 7.53 -0.23
C LEU A 408 10.48 7.38 -1.51
N GLY A 409 10.02 7.94 -2.64
CA GLY A 409 10.76 7.94 -3.90
C GLY A 409 12.11 8.64 -3.82
N GLN A 410 12.20 9.79 -3.12
CA GLN A 410 13.47 10.48 -2.91
C GLN A 410 14.42 9.71 -1.99
N ALA A 411 13.89 9.01 -0.98
CA ALA A 411 14.70 8.15 -0.12
C ALA A 411 15.27 6.96 -0.90
N LEU A 412 14.44 6.30 -1.74
CA LEU A 412 14.88 5.23 -2.63
C LEU A 412 15.97 5.69 -3.61
N GLU A 413 15.81 6.88 -4.22
CA GLU A 413 16.86 7.47 -5.08
C GLU A 413 18.18 7.70 -4.32
N VAL A 414 18.11 8.22 -3.08
CA VAL A 414 19.29 8.43 -2.23
C VAL A 414 19.97 7.11 -1.85
N VAL A 415 19.20 6.08 -1.45
CA VAL A 415 19.77 4.76 -1.11
C VAL A 415 20.43 4.14 -2.34
N ILE A 416 19.77 4.12 -3.51
CA ILE A 416 20.35 3.57 -4.75
C ILE A 416 21.65 4.30 -5.12
N GLN A 417 21.70 5.63 -4.99
CA GLN A 417 22.92 6.41 -5.24
C GLN A 417 24.05 6.09 -4.25
N LEU A 418 23.73 5.78 -2.98
CA LEU A 418 24.70 5.34 -1.99
C LEU A 418 25.24 3.92 -2.27
N GLN A 419 24.39 3.00 -2.71
CA GLN A 419 24.81 1.65 -3.14
C GLN A 419 25.70 1.71 -4.40
N GLU A 420 25.30 2.50 -5.40
CA GLU A 420 26.13 2.80 -6.57
C GLU A 420 27.47 3.44 -6.23
N LYS A 421 27.50 4.32 -5.22
CA LYS A 421 28.75 4.93 -4.71
C LYS A 421 29.63 3.88 -4.03
N HIS A 422 29.05 3.04 -3.18
CA HIS A 422 29.80 2.00 -2.45
C HIS A 422 30.49 1.03 -3.42
N VAL A 423 29.82 0.58 -4.49
CA VAL A 423 30.45 -0.25 -5.54
C VAL A 423 31.65 0.45 -6.18
N LYS A 424 31.56 1.76 -6.45
CA LYS A 424 32.66 2.56 -7.01
C LYS A 424 33.80 2.74 -5.99
N ASP A 425 33.49 2.90 -4.70
CA ASP A 425 34.50 2.98 -3.63
C ASP A 425 35.25 1.64 -3.45
N GLU A 426 34.56 0.50 -3.49
CA GLU A 426 35.16 -0.85 -3.45
C GLU A 426 36.09 -1.10 -4.64
N GLN A 427 35.65 -0.76 -5.86
CA GLN A 427 36.50 -0.81 -7.06
C GLN A 427 37.76 0.05 -6.88
N ILE A 428 37.61 1.29 -6.39
CA ILE A 428 38.72 2.21 -6.15
C ILE A 428 39.68 1.65 -5.08
N GLU A 429 39.19 0.99 -4.02
CA GLU A 429 40.05 0.36 -3.01
C GLU A 429 40.76 -0.88 -3.56
N HIS A 430 40.06 -1.73 -4.32
CA HIS A 430 40.63 -2.90 -4.98
C HIS A 430 41.78 -2.51 -5.93
N TRP A 431 41.56 -1.55 -6.85
CA TRP A 431 42.62 -1.09 -7.75
C TRP A 431 43.78 -0.40 -7.02
N LYS A 432 43.55 0.26 -5.87
CA LYS A 432 44.62 0.76 -5.00
C LYS A 432 45.46 -0.37 -4.38
N LYS A 433 44.84 -1.50 -3.97
CA LYS A 433 45.55 -2.69 -3.46
C LYS A 433 46.45 -3.31 -4.55
N ILE A 434 45.97 -3.35 -5.80
CA ILE A 434 46.75 -3.76 -6.98
C ILE A 434 47.92 -2.80 -7.22
N VAL A 435 47.67 -1.50 -7.39
CA VAL A 435 48.73 -0.50 -7.64
C VAL A 435 49.79 -0.50 -6.55
N LYS A 436 49.40 -0.57 -5.27
CA LYS A 436 50.37 -0.69 -4.16
C LYS A 436 51.23 -1.94 -4.27
N THR A 437 50.65 -3.09 -4.62
CA THR A 437 51.40 -4.35 -4.79
C THR A 437 52.34 -4.29 -6.01
N GLN A 438 51.94 -3.60 -7.08
CA GLN A 438 52.79 -3.32 -8.24
C GLN A 438 53.93 -2.32 -7.91
N GLU A 439 53.72 -1.36 -7.02
CA GLU A 439 54.77 -0.46 -6.52
C GLU A 439 55.78 -1.18 -5.61
N GLU A 440 55.30 -2.03 -4.70
CA GLU A 440 56.13 -2.95 -3.89
C GLU A 440 57.00 -3.85 -4.79
N LEU A 441 56.41 -4.47 -5.82
CA LEU A 441 57.10 -5.30 -6.80
C LEU A 441 58.09 -4.49 -7.66
N LYS A 442 57.74 -3.28 -8.09
CA LYS A 442 58.62 -2.38 -8.83
C LYS A 442 59.84 -1.98 -8.01
N GLU A 443 59.70 -1.68 -6.72
CA GLU A 443 60.85 -1.44 -5.85
C GLU A 443 61.75 -2.67 -5.71
N LEU A 444 61.13 -3.85 -5.53
CA LEU A 444 61.84 -5.13 -5.41
C LEU A 444 62.67 -5.43 -6.67
N LEU A 445 62.06 -5.33 -7.85
CA LEU A 445 62.72 -5.53 -9.14
C LEU A 445 63.87 -4.54 -9.35
N ASN A 446 63.72 -3.28 -8.95
CA ASN A 446 64.83 -2.31 -8.97
C ASN A 446 65.97 -2.70 -8.02
N LYS A 447 65.69 -3.22 -6.82
CA LYS A 447 66.71 -3.75 -5.90
C LYS A 447 67.43 -4.95 -6.54
N MET A 448 66.68 -5.89 -7.12
CA MET A 448 67.22 -7.08 -7.79
C MET A 448 68.09 -6.76 -9.01
N VAL A 449 67.70 -5.82 -9.87
CA VAL A 449 68.50 -5.39 -11.04
C VAL A 449 69.84 -4.79 -10.58
N ASN A 450 69.82 -3.91 -9.58
CA ASN A 450 71.03 -3.30 -9.03
C ASN A 450 71.93 -4.34 -8.35
N LEU A 451 71.36 -5.32 -7.64
CA LEU A 451 72.10 -6.41 -7.01
C LEU A 451 72.72 -7.37 -8.04
N LYS A 452 72.01 -7.67 -9.12
CA LYS A 452 72.47 -8.52 -10.23
C LYS A 452 73.71 -7.96 -10.93
N GLU A 453 73.76 -6.64 -11.16
CA GLU A 453 74.94 -5.99 -11.73
C GLU A 453 76.14 -6.01 -10.75
N LYS A 454 75.91 -5.85 -9.43
CA LYS A 454 76.97 -6.05 -8.41
C LYS A 454 77.50 -7.48 -8.40
N ILE A 455 76.61 -8.50 -8.46
CA ILE A 455 76.98 -9.92 -8.52
C ILE A 455 77.84 -10.19 -9.76
N LYS A 456 77.46 -9.65 -10.92
CA LYS A 456 78.18 -9.76 -12.19
C LYS A 456 79.57 -9.12 -12.14
N GLU A 457 79.71 -7.91 -11.59
CA GLU A 457 81.01 -7.27 -11.39
C GLU A 457 81.90 -8.07 -10.43
N LEU A 458 81.33 -8.49 -9.29
CA LEU A 458 82.04 -9.21 -8.24
C LEU A 458 82.45 -10.63 -8.68
N HIS A 459 81.65 -11.28 -9.54
CA HIS A 459 82.00 -12.54 -10.18
C HIS A 459 83.18 -12.39 -11.15
N GLN A 460 83.23 -11.30 -11.93
CA GLN A 460 84.36 -11.01 -12.81
C GLN A 460 85.65 -10.78 -11.98
N GLN A 461 85.57 -10.00 -10.90
CA GLN A 461 86.70 -9.82 -9.97
C GLN A 461 87.14 -11.14 -9.29
N TYR A 462 86.20 -12.00 -8.90
CA TYR A 462 86.48 -13.33 -8.37
C TYR A 462 87.20 -14.22 -9.41
N LYS A 463 86.76 -14.17 -10.67
CA LYS A 463 87.35 -14.92 -11.78
C LYS A 463 88.78 -14.47 -12.06
N GLU A 464 89.02 -13.17 -12.20
CA GLU A 464 90.35 -12.58 -12.38
C GLU A 464 91.31 -12.96 -11.24
N ALA A 465 90.86 -12.85 -9.98
CA ALA A 465 91.63 -13.32 -8.84
C ALA A 465 91.90 -14.84 -8.91
N SER A 466 90.95 -15.63 -9.40
CA SER A 466 91.07 -17.10 -9.50
C SER A 466 92.03 -17.56 -10.59
N GLU A 467 92.24 -16.79 -11.66
CA GLU A 467 93.14 -17.13 -12.79
C GLU A 467 94.64 -17.14 -12.42
N VAL A 468 95.03 -16.50 -11.31
CA VAL A 468 96.41 -16.48 -10.76
C VAL A 468 96.83 -17.86 -10.25
N LYS A 469 97.35 -18.74 -11.12
CA LYS A 469 97.57 -20.16 -10.82
C LYS A 469 98.44 -20.42 -9.56
N PRO A 470 98.12 -21.46 -8.75
CA PRO A 470 98.95 -21.85 -7.61
C PRO A 470 100.38 -22.30 -8.00
N PRO A 471 101.38 -22.18 -7.09
CA PRO A 471 101.27 -21.62 -5.73
C PRO A 471 101.10 -20.10 -5.73
N ARG A 472 100.27 -19.60 -4.81
CA ARG A 472 99.97 -18.17 -4.61
C ARG A 472 100.51 -17.72 -3.26
N ASP A 473 100.69 -16.41 -3.06
CA ASP A 473 100.87 -15.86 -1.70
C ASP A 473 99.54 -15.81 -0.92
N ILE A 474 99.64 -15.56 0.39
CA ILE A 474 98.48 -15.55 1.29
C ILE A 474 97.50 -14.41 1.01
N THR A 475 97.95 -13.29 0.43
CA THR A 475 97.09 -12.16 0.05
C THR A 475 96.29 -12.46 -1.21
N ALA A 476 96.88 -13.14 -2.20
CA ALA A 476 96.18 -13.63 -3.38
C ALA A 476 95.17 -14.73 -3.05
N GLU A 477 95.51 -15.68 -2.17
CA GLU A 477 94.57 -16.70 -1.69
C GLU A 477 93.43 -16.06 -0.86
N PHE A 478 93.74 -15.10 0.03
CA PHE A 478 92.73 -14.33 0.77
C PHE A 478 91.78 -13.56 -0.17
N LEU A 479 92.28 -12.95 -1.24
CA LEU A 479 91.46 -12.23 -2.22
C LEU A 479 90.43 -13.16 -2.88
N VAL A 480 90.85 -14.36 -3.31
CA VAL A 480 89.95 -15.38 -3.88
C VAL A 480 88.89 -15.80 -2.84
N LYS A 481 89.28 -16.05 -1.59
CA LYS A 481 88.35 -16.46 -0.51
C LYS A 481 87.37 -15.35 -0.13
N SER A 482 87.81 -14.10 -0.04
CA SER A 482 86.94 -12.95 0.24
C SER A 482 85.94 -12.76 -0.89
N LYS A 483 86.41 -12.68 -2.15
CA LYS A 483 85.52 -12.48 -3.30
C LYS A 483 84.52 -13.63 -3.47
N HIS A 484 84.90 -14.87 -3.15
CA HIS A 484 83.95 -15.99 -3.08
C HIS A 484 82.92 -15.79 -1.96
N ARG A 485 83.32 -15.44 -0.73
CA ARG A 485 82.38 -15.16 0.39
C ARG A 485 81.39 -14.07 0.00
N ASP A 486 81.90 -12.97 -0.52
CA ASP A 486 81.14 -11.76 -0.85
C ASP A 486 80.14 -12.06 -1.98
N LEU A 487 80.56 -12.81 -3.00
CA LEU A 487 79.69 -13.28 -4.08
C LEU A 487 78.59 -14.23 -3.56
N THR A 488 78.94 -15.18 -2.69
CA THR A 488 77.96 -16.09 -2.07
C THR A 488 76.93 -15.33 -1.23
N ALA A 489 77.34 -14.28 -0.51
CA ALA A 489 76.44 -13.44 0.28
C ALA A 489 75.46 -12.66 -0.61
N LEU A 490 75.93 -12.00 -1.68
CA LEU A 490 75.06 -11.26 -2.60
C LEU A 490 74.12 -12.20 -3.38
N CYS A 491 74.55 -13.41 -3.76
CA CYS A 491 73.65 -14.39 -4.36
C CYS A 491 72.51 -14.78 -3.41
N LYS A 492 72.81 -15.03 -2.12
CA LYS A 492 71.77 -15.35 -1.13
C LYS A 492 70.77 -14.20 -0.92
N GLU A 493 71.25 -12.95 -0.92
CA GLU A 493 70.39 -11.75 -0.91
C GLU A 493 69.50 -11.68 -2.16
N TYR A 494 70.02 -12.07 -3.33
CA TYR A 494 69.25 -12.12 -4.58
C TYR A 494 68.20 -13.24 -4.57
N ASP A 495 68.51 -14.41 -4.01
CA ASP A 495 67.58 -15.54 -3.89
C ASP A 495 66.42 -15.19 -2.93
N GLU A 496 66.68 -14.50 -1.83
CA GLU A 496 65.65 -14.00 -0.89
C GLU A 496 64.74 -12.94 -1.53
N LEU A 497 65.30 -12.05 -2.36
CA LEU A 497 64.51 -11.10 -3.15
C LEU A 497 63.68 -11.84 -4.22
N ALA A 498 64.19 -12.89 -4.85
CA ALA A 498 63.45 -13.69 -5.83
C ALA A 498 62.29 -14.49 -5.20
N GLU A 499 62.46 -15.03 -3.99
CA GLU A 499 61.36 -15.64 -3.23
C GLU A 499 60.28 -14.60 -2.88
N THR A 500 60.70 -13.38 -2.56
CA THR A 500 59.78 -12.24 -2.32
C THR A 500 59.07 -11.80 -3.61
N GLN A 501 59.72 -11.91 -4.77
CA GLN A 501 59.14 -11.57 -6.08
C GLN A 501 57.96 -12.49 -6.38
N GLY A 502 58.15 -13.81 -6.26
CA GLY A 502 57.08 -14.80 -6.51
C GLY A 502 55.86 -14.57 -5.61
N LYS A 503 56.05 -14.23 -4.34
CA LYS A 503 54.96 -13.92 -3.40
C LYS A 503 54.17 -12.66 -3.77
N LEU A 504 54.83 -11.64 -4.31
CA LEU A 504 54.15 -10.43 -4.80
C LEU A 504 53.43 -10.67 -6.13
N GLU A 505 53.98 -11.52 -7.01
CA GLU A 505 53.36 -11.90 -8.28
C GLU A 505 52.14 -12.82 -8.08
N GLU A 506 52.19 -13.76 -7.14
CA GLU A 506 51.07 -14.61 -6.72
C GLU A 506 49.92 -13.77 -6.13
N LYS A 507 50.23 -12.88 -5.18
CA LYS A 507 49.28 -11.92 -4.59
C LYS A 507 48.69 -10.96 -5.64
N LEU A 508 49.44 -10.60 -6.68
CA LEU A 508 48.95 -9.76 -7.76
C LEU A 508 47.93 -10.52 -8.62
N GLN A 509 48.22 -11.79 -8.95
CA GLN A 509 47.29 -12.67 -9.67
C GLN A 509 46.03 -12.95 -8.84
N GLU A 510 46.15 -13.14 -7.53
CA GLU A 510 45.00 -13.31 -6.62
C GLU A 510 44.06 -12.10 -6.68
N LEU A 511 44.60 -10.88 -6.65
CA LEU A 511 43.82 -9.66 -6.77
C LEU A 511 43.20 -9.54 -8.17
N GLU A 512 43.99 -9.66 -9.24
CA GLU A 512 43.52 -9.53 -10.63
C GLU A 512 42.47 -10.59 -11.02
N ALA A 513 42.44 -11.75 -10.35
CA ALA A 513 41.43 -12.79 -10.54
C ALA A 513 40.13 -12.59 -9.75
N ASN A 514 40.12 -11.72 -8.74
CA ASN A 514 38.98 -11.51 -7.82
C ASN A 514 38.54 -10.03 -7.77
N PRO A 515 38.09 -9.43 -8.88
CA PRO A 515 37.54 -8.07 -8.89
C PRO A 515 36.21 -8.00 -8.11
N PRO A 516 35.89 -6.86 -7.47
CA PRO A 516 34.57 -6.60 -6.91
C PRO A 516 33.52 -6.42 -8.02
N SER A 517 32.24 -6.35 -7.64
CA SER A 517 31.11 -6.11 -8.56
C SER A 517 31.36 -4.92 -9.50
N ASP A 518 31.12 -5.12 -10.80
CA ASP A 518 31.26 -4.08 -11.83
C ASP A 518 30.17 -3.00 -11.75
N VAL A 519 28.93 -3.43 -11.44
CA VAL A 519 27.77 -2.55 -11.24
C VAL A 519 26.95 -3.00 -10.03
N TYR A 520 26.20 -2.07 -9.44
CA TYR A 520 25.19 -2.39 -8.42
C TYR A 520 23.98 -3.11 -9.03
N LEU A 521 23.42 -2.55 -10.11
CA LEU A 521 22.32 -3.13 -10.89
C LEU A 521 22.63 -2.93 -12.39
N SER A 522 22.43 -3.94 -13.22
CA SER A 522 22.45 -3.74 -14.68
C SER A 522 21.15 -3.04 -15.14
N SER A 523 21.13 -2.52 -16.37
CA SER A 523 19.91 -1.91 -16.93
C SER A 523 18.71 -2.86 -16.99
N ARG A 524 18.94 -4.18 -17.05
CA ARG A 524 17.88 -5.21 -17.01
C ARG A 524 17.39 -5.45 -15.59
N ASP A 525 18.30 -5.52 -14.61
CA ASP A 525 17.93 -5.64 -13.20
C ASP A 525 17.14 -4.41 -12.74
N ARG A 526 17.54 -3.21 -13.19
CA ARG A 526 16.82 -1.96 -12.93
C ARG A 526 15.40 -1.97 -13.51
N GLN A 527 15.20 -2.49 -14.73
CA GLN A 527 13.87 -2.61 -15.32
C GLN A 527 12.95 -3.57 -14.55
N ILE A 528 13.50 -4.63 -13.96
CA ILE A 528 12.76 -5.53 -13.07
C ILE A 528 12.44 -4.79 -11.76
N LEU A 529 13.40 -4.07 -11.18
CA LEU A 529 13.19 -3.29 -9.95
C LEU A 529 12.12 -2.19 -10.14
N ASP A 530 12.09 -1.53 -11.29
CA ASP A 530 11.05 -0.55 -11.64
C ASP A 530 9.65 -1.19 -11.75
N TRP A 531 9.53 -2.50 -12.02
CA TRP A 531 8.26 -3.22 -11.90
C TRP A 531 7.82 -3.38 -10.43
N HIS A 532 8.75 -3.66 -9.50
CA HIS A 532 8.42 -3.71 -8.07
C HIS A 532 8.00 -2.34 -7.53
N PHE A 533 8.68 -1.26 -7.96
CA PHE A 533 8.24 0.10 -7.68
C PHE A 533 6.85 0.38 -8.26
N ALA A 534 6.57 0.03 -9.52
CA ALA A 534 5.24 0.19 -10.13
C ALA A 534 4.14 -0.62 -9.41
N ASN A 535 4.47 -1.80 -8.86
CA ASN A 535 3.55 -2.58 -8.03
C ASN A 535 3.27 -1.89 -6.67
N LEU A 536 4.26 -1.20 -6.09
CA LEU A 536 4.09 -0.39 -4.88
C LEU A 536 3.28 0.90 -5.15
N GLU A 537 3.50 1.56 -6.28
CA GLU A 537 2.69 2.70 -6.75
C GLU A 537 1.24 2.28 -7.05
N PHE A 538 1.02 1.08 -7.58
CA PHE A 538 -0.31 0.50 -7.74
C PHE A 538 -0.99 0.31 -6.39
N ALA A 539 -0.31 -0.28 -5.40
CA ALA A 539 -0.89 -0.55 -4.08
C ALA A 539 -1.37 0.74 -3.41
N ASN A 540 -0.54 1.78 -3.44
CA ASN A 540 -0.83 3.11 -2.89
C ASN A 540 -1.68 4.01 -3.83
N ALA A 541 -1.93 3.57 -5.07
CA ALA A 541 -2.56 4.32 -6.16
C ALA A 541 -1.98 5.73 -6.42
N THR A 542 -0.68 5.92 -6.20
CA THR A 542 0.04 7.20 -6.36
C THR A 542 1.53 6.98 -6.62
N PRO A 543 2.26 7.94 -7.25
CA PRO A 543 3.71 7.82 -7.45
C PRO A 543 4.51 7.86 -6.14
N LEU A 544 5.64 7.13 -6.06
CA LEU A 544 6.45 7.04 -4.83
C LEU A 544 7.02 8.39 -4.39
N SER A 545 7.24 9.31 -5.33
CA SER A 545 7.64 10.71 -5.08
C SER A 545 6.60 11.56 -4.36
N THR A 546 5.41 11.00 -4.08
CA THR A 546 4.33 11.68 -3.33
C THR A 546 4.05 11.08 -1.96
N LEU A 547 4.52 9.86 -1.67
CA LEU A 547 4.31 9.16 -0.41
C LEU A 547 5.21 9.71 0.70
N SER A 548 4.69 9.84 1.91
CA SER A 548 5.44 10.30 3.09
C SER A 548 6.45 9.25 3.55
N LEU A 549 7.75 9.55 3.52
CA LEU A 549 8.80 8.61 3.96
C LEU A 549 8.55 8.04 5.36
N LYS A 550 7.98 8.85 6.27
CA LYS A 550 7.79 8.51 7.68
C LYS A 550 6.46 7.81 8.00
N HIS A 551 5.49 7.84 7.08
CA HIS A 551 4.08 7.57 7.39
C HIS A 551 3.28 6.85 6.29
N TRP A 552 3.91 6.37 5.21
CA TRP A 552 3.20 5.70 4.10
C TRP A 552 2.73 4.27 4.44
N ASP A 553 3.32 3.70 5.49
CA ASP A 553 3.25 2.34 6.01
C ASP A 553 2.59 2.27 7.41
N GLN A 554 2.13 3.41 7.94
CA GLN A 554 1.52 3.53 9.28
C GLN A 554 0.26 2.65 9.51
N ASP A 555 -0.32 2.12 8.45
CA ASP A 555 -1.49 1.23 8.43
C ASP A 555 -1.13 -0.26 8.53
N ASP A 556 0.13 -0.64 8.31
CA ASP A 556 0.54 -2.06 8.21
C ASP A 556 0.52 -2.80 9.56
N ASP A 557 0.65 -2.09 10.70
CA ASP A 557 0.43 -2.61 12.06
C ASP A 557 -1.00 -3.16 12.27
N PHE A 558 -1.93 -2.88 11.34
CA PHE A 558 -3.34 -3.26 11.40
C PHE A 558 -3.77 -4.22 10.26
N GLU A 559 -2.84 -4.86 9.55
CA GLU A 559 -3.18 -5.81 8.48
C GLU A 559 -4.00 -7.02 9.00
N PHE A 560 -4.94 -7.50 8.18
CA PHE A 560 -5.80 -8.64 8.48
C PHE A 560 -5.16 -9.97 8.11
N THR A 561 -5.24 -10.96 9.03
CA THR A 561 -4.66 -12.29 8.80
C THR A 561 -5.42 -13.09 7.74
N GLY A 562 -4.69 -14.03 7.12
CA GLY A 562 -5.21 -14.98 6.14
C GLY A 562 -5.10 -14.53 4.68
N SER A 563 -5.22 -15.50 3.77
CA SER A 563 -4.97 -15.27 2.34
C SER A 563 -5.97 -14.30 1.69
N HIS A 564 -5.49 -13.43 0.80
CA HIS A 564 -6.34 -12.52 0.02
C HIS A 564 -7.37 -13.23 -0.85
N LEU A 565 -8.57 -12.66 -0.97
CA LEU A 565 -9.67 -13.23 -1.74
C LEU A 565 -10.23 -12.24 -2.78
N THR A 566 -10.81 -12.75 -3.86
CA THR A 566 -11.60 -11.98 -4.84
C THR A 566 -13.08 -12.33 -4.74
N VAL A 567 -13.96 -11.38 -5.07
CA VAL A 567 -15.43 -11.61 -5.08
C VAL A 567 -15.87 -12.00 -6.50
N ARG A 568 -15.89 -13.30 -6.80
CA ARG A 568 -16.09 -13.83 -8.18
C ARG A 568 -17.43 -13.43 -8.80
N ASN A 569 -18.49 -13.33 -8.02
CA ASN A 569 -19.80 -12.88 -8.49
C ASN A 569 -19.98 -11.34 -8.52
N GLY A 570 -18.88 -10.60 -8.32
CA GLY A 570 -18.79 -9.15 -8.47
C GLY A 570 -19.23 -8.39 -7.22
N TYR A 571 -18.33 -7.57 -6.69
CA TYR A 571 -18.40 -6.93 -5.37
C TYR A 571 -19.64 -6.04 -5.18
N SER A 572 -20.32 -5.60 -6.25
CA SER A 572 -21.60 -4.87 -6.17
C SER A 572 -22.69 -5.61 -5.40
N CYS A 573 -22.59 -6.93 -5.20
CA CYS A 573 -23.52 -7.70 -4.36
C CYS A 573 -23.62 -7.13 -2.94
N VAL A 574 -22.52 -6.64 -2.36
CA VAL A 574 -22.49 -6.06 -1.00
C VAL A 574 -23.29 -4.76 -0.88
N PRO A 575 -22.98 -3.66 -1.60
CA PRO A 575 -23.75 -2.43 -1.49
C PRO A 575 -25.20 -2.56 -1.97
N VAL A 576 -25.49 -3.46 -2.93
CA VAL A 576 -26.88 -3.72 -3.35
C VAL A 576 -27.66 -4.39 -2.22
N ALA A 577 -27.07 -5.36 -1.50
CA ALA A 577 -27.73 -5.98 -0.36
C ALA A 577 -27.88 -5.00 0.83
N LEU A 578 -26.87 -4.18 1.11
CA LEU A 578 -26.95 -3.15 2.17
C LEU A 578 -28.02 -2.09 1.88
N ALA A 579 -28.28 -1.79 0.60
CA ALA A 579 -29.30 -0.85 0.15
C ALA A 579 -30.76 -1.30 0.39
N GLU A 580 -31.00 -2.60 0.62
CA GLU A 580 -32.33 -3.11 0.90
C GLU A 580 -32.94 -2.42 2.14
N GLY A 581 -34.18 -1.91 2.01
CA GLY A 581 -34.91 -1.25 3.09
C GLY A 581 -34.52 0.21 3.38
N LEU A 582 -33.55 0.78 2.65
CA LEU A 582 -33.14 2.18 2.80
C LEU A 582 -33.87 3.12 1.82
N ASP A 583 -34.10 4.38 2.24
CA ASP A 583 -34.62 5.42 1.36
C ASP A 583 -33.49 6.10 0.59
N ILE A 584 -33.26 5.71 -0.67
CA ILE A 584 -32.17 6.20 -1.51
C ILE A 584 -32.71 7.01 -2.69
N LYS A 585 -32.25 8.26 -2.82
CA LYS A 585 -32.52 9.12 -3.98
C LYS A 585 -31.34 9.08 -4.94
N LEU A 586 -31.40 8.16 -5.90
CA LEU A 586 -30.45 8.08 -7.02
C LEU A 586 -30.62 9.29 -7.95
N ASN A 587 -29.64 9.54 -8.83
CA ASN A 587 -29.57 10.66 -9.78
C ASN A 587 -29.74 12.06 -9.15
N THR A 588 -29.52 12.17 -7.83
CA THR A 588 -29.74 13.36 -7.01
C THR A 588 -28.39 13.97 -6.63
N ALA A 589 -27.71 14.54 -7.63
CA ALA A 589 -26.40 15.18 -7.44
C ALA A 589 -26.51 16.43 -6.56
N VAL A 590 -26.05 16.33 -5.32
CA VAL A 590 -26.05 17.43 -4.34
C VAL A 590 -25.14 18.56 -4.84
N ARG A 591 -25.75 19.68 -5.28
CA ARG A 591 -25.03 20.85 -5.83
C ARG A 591 -24.53 21.83 -4.79
N GLN A 592 -25.27 21.95 -3.71
CA GLN A 592 -24.90 22.75 -2.56
C GLN A 592 -25.46 22.05 -1.33
N VAL A 593 -24.58 21.65 -0.43
CA VAL A 593 -25.01 21.39 0.94
C VAL A 593 -25.15 22.76 1.61
N ARG A 594 -26.34 23.10 2.09
CA ARG A 594 -26.56 24.26 2.98
C ARG A 594 -27.15 23.75 4.27
N TYR A 595 -26.56 24.18 5.35
CA TYR A 595 -27.02 24.01 6.71
C TYR A 595 -26.47 25.27 7.45
N THR A 596 -26.91 25.63 8.67
CA THR A 596 -26.66 26.97 9.28
C THR A 596 -26.17 26.94 10.74
N ALA A 597 -27.07 26.86 11.73
CA ALA A 597 -26.74 26.37 13.09
C ALA A 597 -26.62 24.84 13.01
N SER A 598 -25.66 24.46 12.16
CA SER A 598 -25.53 23.23 11.40
C SER A 598 -24.55 23.46 10.20
N ALA A 599 -23.22 23.58 10.38
CA ALA A 599 -22.07 23.25 9.45
C ALA A 599 -22.07 23.52 7.86
N PRO A 600 -20.97 23.22 7.08
CA PRO A 600 -20.69 23.82 5.72
C PRO A 600 -20.71 22.94 4.40
N ILE A 601 -19.57 22.73 3.68
CA ILE A 601 -19.43 22.20 2.27
C ILE A 601 -17.97 21.69 2.03
N LEU A 602 -17.61 20.70 1.13
CA LEU A 602 -16.35 20.73 0.28
C LEU A 602 -16.03 19.61 -0.80
N LEU A 603 -15.24 20.00 -1.84
CA LEU A 603 -14.20 19.34 -2.74
C LEU A 603 -14.43 17.95 -3.46
N ALA A 604 -13.54 17.26 -4.24
CA ALA A 604 -12.06 17.27 -4.55
C ALA A 604 -11.67 16.81 -6.03
N LEU A 605 -10.38 16.52 -6.35
CA LEU A 605 -9.71 16.14 -7.67
C LEU A 605 -8.45 15.20 -7.45
N VAL A 606 -7.38 15.11 -8.30
CA VAL A 606 -7.05 14.12 -9.40
C VAL A 606 -5.72 13.35 -9.07
N ALA A 607 -5.28 12.29 -9.81
CA ALA A 607 -4.08 11.45 -9.53
C ALA A 607 -3.08 11.35 -10.69
N GLY A 608 -1.79 11.25 -10.32
CA GLY A 608 -0.71 10.56 -11.04
C GLY A 608 -0.36 11.13 -12.42
N GLU A 609 0.90 11.03 -12.83
CA GLU A 609 1.25 11.45 -14.21
C GLU A 609 0.61 10.50 -15.23
N ALA A 610 0.93 9.19 -15.16
CA ALA A 610 0.35 8.20 -16.07
C ALA A 610 -1.18 8.11 -15.98
N ALA A 611 -1.77 8.26 -14.79
CA ALA A 611 -3.22 8.19 -14.60
C ALA A 611 -3.94 9.42 -15.20
N GLY A 612 -3.39 10.63 -15.09
CA GLY A 612 -3.90 11.80 -15.81
C GLY A 612 -3.66 11.74 -17.33
N ILE A 613 -2.51 11.21 -17.77
CA ILE A 613 -2.14 11.11 -19.19
C ILE A 613 -3.00 10.06 -19.91
N MET A 614 -3.17 8.87 -19.33
CA MET A 614 -3.92 7.77 -19.97
C MET A 614 -5.42 8.03 -20.05
N GLU A 615 -6.02 8.80 -19.14
CA GLU A 615 -7.45 9.17 -19.27
C GLU A 615 -7.75 9.99 -20.53
N ASN A 616 -6.75 10.74 -21.05
CA ASN A 616 -6.84 11.52 -22.29
C ASN A 616 -6.58 10.71 -23.58
N ILE A 617 -6.28 9.41 -23.46
CA ILE A 617 -6.09 8.50 -24.61
C ILE A 617 -7.40 7.74 -24.87
N SER A 618 -7.74 7.49 -26.14
CA SER A 618 -8.96 6.77 -26.52
C SER A 618 -8.88 5.27 -26.20
N ASP A 619 -10.04 4.66 -25.91
CA ASP A 619 -10.15 3.24 -25.52
C ASP A 619 -9.48 2.31 -26.54
N ASP A 620 -9.65 2.55 -27.85
CA ASP A 620 -9.03 1.75 -28.92
C ASP A 620 -7.50 1.72 -28.84
N VAL A 621 -6.86 2.83 -28.43
CA VAL A 621 -5.40 2.94 -28.31
C VAL A 621 -4.91 2.29 -27.02
N ILE A 622 -5.69 2.36 -25.94
CA ILE A 622 -5.39 1.67 -24.67
C ILE A 622 -5.51 0.16 -24.88
N VAL A 623 -6.62 -0.30 -25.45
CA VAL A 623 -6.86 -1.71 -25.82
C VAL A 623 -5.80 -2.20 -26.81
N GLY A 624 -5.43 -1.39 -27.81
CA GLY A 624 -4.36 -1.70 -28.75
C GLY A 624 -3.01 -1.94 -28.08
N ARG A 625 -2.64 -1.13 -27.07
CA ARG A 625 -1.43 -1.34 -26.25
C ARG A 625 -1.52 -2.63 -25.42
N CYS A 626 -2.65 -2.90 -24.77
CA CYS A 626 -2.87 -4.14 -24.04
C CYS A 626 -2.71 -5.37 -24.96
N LEU A 627 -3.32 -5.34 -26.15
CA LEU A 627 -3.22 -6.43 -27.13
C LEU A 627 -1.81 -6.60 -27.69
N ALA A 628 -1.03 -5.52 -27.84
CA ALA A 628 0.37 -5.62 -28.25
C ALA A 628 1.21 -6.37 -27.20
N ILE A 629 1.07 -6.00 -25.92
CA ILE A 629 1.76 -6.66 -24.80
C ILE A 629 1.36 -8.15 -24.71
N LEU A 630 0.06 -8.44 -24.71
CA LEU A 630 -0.46 -9.81 -24.66
C LEU A 630 0.04 -10.66 -25.85
N LYS A 631 0.15 -10.09 -27.06
CA LYS A 631 0.67 -10.79 -28.25
C LYS A 631 2.18 -11.03 -28.20
N GLY A 632 2.94 -10.23 -27.45
CA GLY A 632 4.34 -10.50 -27.14
C GLY A 632 4.49 -11.69 -26.20
N ILE A 633 3.70 -11.73 -25.12
CA ILE A 633 3.77 -12.77 -24.07
C ILE A 633 3.20 -14.12 -24.54
N PHE A 634 2.01 -14.12 -25.15
CA PHE A 634 1.26 -15.35 -25.48
C PHE A 634 1.34 -15.74 -26.96
N GLY A 635 2.01 -14.93 -27.79
CA GLY A 635 2.11 -15.14 -29.23
C GLY A 635 0.95 -14.54 -30.03
N SER A 636 1.26 -13.99 -31.21
CA SER A 636 0.31 -13.17 -32.00
C SER A 636 -0.94 -13.90 -32.48
N SER A 637 -0.90 -15.24 -32.59
CA SER A 637 -2.04 -16.08 -32.99
C SER A 637 -2.94 -16.52 -31.82
N ALA A 638 -2.47 -16.46 -30.58
CA ALA A 638 -3.22 -16.91 -29.40
C ALA A 638 -4.14 -15.82 -28.82
N VAL A 639 -3.92 -14.56 -29.17
CA VAL A 639 -4.65 -13.40 -28.63
C VAL A 639 -5.65 -12.86 -29.67
N PRO A 640 -6.94 -13.28 -29.62
CA PRO A 640 -7.98 -12.75 -30.49
C PRO A 640 -8.33 -11.31 -30.12
N GLN A 641 -9.16 -10.66 -30.94
CA GLN A 641 -9.78 -9.38 -30.57
C GLN A 641 -10.75 -9.58 -29.40
N PRO A 642 -10.82 -8.65 -28.43
CA PRO A 642 -11.77 -8.71 -27.34
C PRO A 642 -13.19 -8.49 -27.86
N LYS A 643 -14.17 -9.22 -27.32
CA LYS A 643 -15.59 -9.07 -27.71
C LYS A 643 -16.23 -7.81 -27.10
N GLU A 644 -15.72 -7.37 -25.97
CA GLU A 644 -16.20 -6.25 -25.16
C GLU A 644 -14.99 -5.62 -24.44
N THR A 645 -14.97 -4.30 -24.29
CA THR A 645 -13.90 -3.57 -23.58
C THR A 645 -14.48 -2.39 -22.82
N VAL A 646 -13.97 -2.13 -21.61
CA VAL A 646 -14.36 -0.98 -20.78
C VAL A 646 -13.11 -0.44 -20.09
N VAL A 647 -12.78 0.84 -20.29
CA VAL A 647 -11.69 1.52 -19.60
C VAL A 647 -12.25 2.42 -18.49
N SER A 648 -11.87 2.15 -17.24
CA SER A 648 -12.24 3.00 -16.10
C SER A 648 -11.44 4.31 -16.09
N ARG A 649 -12.12 5.43 -15.81
CA ARG A 649 -11.53 6.77 -15.71
C ARG A 649 -11.95 7.44 -14.40
N TRP A 650 -11.38 6.96 -13.30
CA TRP A 650 -11.78 7.33 -11.93
C TRP A 650 -11.49 8.78 -11.53
N ARG A 651 -10.61 9.49 -12.25
CA ARG A 651 -10.27 10.89 -11.96
C ARG A 651 -11.14 11.84 -12.79
N ALA A 652 -11.42 11.52 -14.06
CA ALA A 652 -12.44 12.18 -14.87
C ALA A 652 -13.86 12.03 -14.28
N ASP A 653 -14.17 10.89 -13.65
CA ASP A 653 -15.46 10.62 -12.98
C ASP A 653 -15.81 11.74 -11.96
N PRO A 654 -16.90 12.50 -12.19
CA PRO A 654 -17.26 13.65 -11.35
C PRO A 654 -17.79 13.29 -9.96
N TRP A 655 -18.08 12.02 -9.70
CA TRP A 655 -18.63 11.50 -8.43
C TRP A 655 -17.67 10.50 -7.75
N ALA A 656 -16.40 10.51 -8.13
CA ALA A 656 -15.32 9.83 -7.43
C ALA A 656 -14.08 10.70 -7.38
N ARG A 657 -13.73 11.37 -8.49
CA ARG A 657 -12.60 12.31 -8.60
C ARG A 657 -11.26 11.71 -8.16
N GLY A 658 -11.19 10.39 -8.00
CA GLY A 658 -10.38 9.71 -6.99
C GLY A 658 -10.48 8.18 -7.05
N SER A 659 -9.34 7.51 -6.88
CA SER A 659 -9.25 6.09 -6.54
C SER A 659 -9.45 5.93 -5.03
N TYR A 660 -8.44 6.26 -4.23
CA TYR A 660 -8.46 6.34 -2.78
C TYR A 660 -7.37 7.31 -2.27
N SER A 661 -7.29 7.48 -0.95
CA SER A 661 -6.29 8.29 -0.26
C SER A 661 -4.98 7.52 -0.05
N TYR A 662 -3.92 8.25 0.22
CA TYR A 662 -2.59 7.77 0.62
C TYR A 662 -2.01 8.82 1.59
N VAL A 663 -0.97 8.47 2.36
CA VAL A 663 -0.31 9.44 3.25
C VAL A 663 0.74 10.22 2.47
N ALA A 664 0.43 11.47 2.14
CA ALA A 664 1.28 12.31 1.32
C ALA A 664 2.49 12.86 2.09
N ALA A 665 3.61 13.14 1.43
CA ALA A 665 4.77 13.77 2.06
C ALA A 665 4.39 15.13 2.69
N GLY A 666 4.52 15.23 4.02
CA GLY A 666 4.04 16.39 4.81
C GLY A 666 2.65 16.22 5.44
N SER A 667 2.03 15.04 5.29
CA SER A 667 0.79 14.58 5.93
C SER A 667 1.08 13.35 6.81
N SER A 668 0.14 13.01 7.69
CA SER A 668 0.24 11.92 8.69
C SER A 668 -1.13 11.30 9.01
N GLY A 669 -1.17 10.20 9.78
CA GLY A 669 -2.40 9.60 10.28
C GLY A 669 -3.32 10.57 11.06
N ASN A 670 -2.75 11.55 11.76
CA ASN A 670 -3.52 12.59 12.45
C ASN A 670 -4.40 13.42 11.47
N ASP A 671 -4.09 13.48 10.18
CA ASP A 671 -4.95 14.14 9.19
C ASP A 671 -6.23 13.33 8.90
N TYR A 672 -6.21 12.00 9.09
CA TYR A 672 -7.40 11.15 9.04
C TYR A 672 -8.28 11.39 10.26
N ASP A 673 -7.69 11.53 11.46
CA ASP A 673 -8.40 11.94 12.68
C ASP A 673 -9.03 13.33 12.53
N LEU A 674 -8.28 14.32 12.03
CA LEU A 674 -8.79 15.68 11.76
C LEU A 674 -9.95 15.68 10.76
N MET A 675 -9.90 14.80 9.75
CA MET A 675 -11.00 14.61 8.82
C MET A 675 -12.21 13.91 9.47
N ALA A 676 -12.00 13.00 10.43
CA ALA A 676 -13.07 12.30 11.14
C ALA A 676 -13.78 13.19 12.18
N GLN A 677 -13.15 14.27 12.64
CA GLN A 677 -13.74 15.18 13.65
C GLN A 677 -15.04 15.85 13.15
N PRO A 678 -16.11 15.86 13.97
CA PRO A 678 -17.35 16.55 13.64
C PRO A 678 -17.17 18.07 13.65
N ILE A 679 -17.57 18.75 12.57
CA ILE A 679 -17.54 20.21 12.52
C ILE A 679 -18.66 20.77 13.40
N THR A 680 -18.30 21.23 14.60
CA THR A 680 -19.19 21.97 15.50
C THR A 680 -19.15 23.47 15.15
N PRO A 681 -20.27 24.09 14.74
CA PRO A 681 -20.30 25.50 14.38
C PRO A 681 -20.20 26.42 15.60
N GLY A 682 -19.74 27.66 15.38
CA GLY A 682 -19.77 28.70 16.40
C GLY A 682 -21.21 29.01 16.87
N PRO A 683 -21.43 29.28 18.17
CA PRO A 683 -22.78 29.34 18.72
C PRO A 683 -23.53 30.63 18.35
N SER A 684 -24.80 30.49 17.99
CA SER A 684 -25.81 31.55 18.23
C SER A 684 -26.31 31.53 19.68
N ILE A 685 -26.31 30.34 20.27
CA ILE A 685 -26.45 29.90 21.68
C ILE A 685 -26.01 28.41 21.63
N PRO A 686 -25.35 27.83 22.67
CA PRO A 686 -24.78 26.49 22.58
C PRO A 686 -25.80 25.40 22.21
N ALA A 687 -25.42 24.54 21.27
CA ALA A 687 -26.20 23.43 20.73
C ALA A 687 -25.26 22.30 20.22
N ASP A 688 -25.81 21.10 20.04
CA ASP A 688 -25.02 19.89 19.78
C ASP A 688 -24.34 19.82 18.39
N SER A 689 -23.26 19.02 18.33
CA SER A 689 -22.47 18.77 17.12
C SER A 689 -23.33 18.29 15.96
N THR A 690 -23.35 19.08 14.89
CA THR A 690 -24.46 19.01 13.92
C THR A 690 -24.08 18.36 12.58
N THR A 691 -22.88 17.81 12.44
CA THR A 691 -22.45 17.04 11.25
C THR A 691 -21.32 16.07 11.55
N LEU A 692 -21.41 14.92 10.89
CA LEU A 692 -20.48 13.79 10.97
C LEU A 692 -19.98 13.49 9.55
N LEU A 693 -18.72 13.10 9.42
CA LEU A 693 -18.09 12.67 8.17
C LEU A 693 -17.75 11.18 8.25
N CYS A 694 -17.85 10.44 7.14
CA CYS A 694 -17.54 9.00 7.12
C CYS A 694 -17.23 8.47 5.71
N GLY A 695 -16.32 7.49 5.61
CA GLY A 695 -15.81 6.98 4.33
C GLY A 695 -14.42 6.35 4.46
N ARG A 696 -13.83 5.94 3.32
CA ARG A 696 -12.46 5.39 3.23
C ARG A 696 -11.39 6.49 3.13
N THR A 697 -11.47 7.48 4.02
CA THR A 697 -10.57 8.66 4.13
C THR A 697 -10.59 9.21 5.58
N TYR A 698 -11.05 8.40 6.53
CA TYR A 698 -11.39 8.78 7.91
C TYR A 698 -11.03 7.68 8.93
N ASP A 699 -10.46 6.59 8.42
CA ASP A 699 -10.05 5.34 9.02
C ASP A 699 -9.06 4.82 7.95
N PRO A 700 -7.76 4.58 8.26
CA PRO A 700 -6.72 4.29 7.28
C PRO A 700 -7.06 3.17 6.26
#